data_AF-A0A218W0Y9-F1
#
_entry.id   AF-A0A218W0Y9-F1
#
_cell.length_a   1.000
_cell.length_b   1.000
_cell.length_c   1.000
_cell.angle_alpha   90.00
_cell.angle_beta   90.00
_cell.angle_gamma   90.00
#
_symmetry.space_group_name_H-M   'P 1'
#
loop_
_entity.id
_entity.type
_entity.pdbx_description
1 polymer ?
#
loop_
_entity_poly.entity_id
_entity_poly.type
_entity_poly.pdbx_seq_one_letter_code
_entity_poly.pdbx_strand_id
1 'polypeptide(L)'
;MGNWKLGGCSALVLCFLLCFSAAAAVNGDYEVLLRVKDSQLDDPDGILSDWVANSERSACNWIGISCDPKNGTVVSIDLSGFNLAGGFPSDFCRIRTLQNLSLGDNFFGGTLTSPSFALCSRLSLLNLSSNTFVGSLPDFSSGFTALEVLNLSFNNFSGEIPPSFGRLPSLKVLALVANLLNGSIPSFLCNLTELTRLELTWNPFQQASLPEDIGNLTKLENLWIMESYLIGEIPVSIGNLTSLTNMDLSNNALTGRIPDTIANMRSLQHIELFNNLLSGELPVGISKLSALVELDVSQNNLTGNLPEKIAAMPLTSLNLNDNFFSGEVPVVLAANRNLRQLKLFNNSFTGSLPSELGKNSELEDFDVSTNGFTGQLPQYLCHRNKLQRIVVFTNLFNGTIPGSYGDCDTLNYIRIENNQFSGEVPSGFWSLSGLSHLHLQNNQFEGTVPPSISSAESMTSLLIAGNRFSGNIPSEICQLHELTVINLSKNKFTGDVPSCITGLKKLQKLEMQENQLTGEIPASVKSWTDLTELNLSNNHLYGTIPPELGDLPVLTYLDLSRNLLSGEIPMELTKLTLNQFNVSDNRLDGEVPSGFNHGLLISSLMGNPGLCSPNLKPLPRCSKPGKAKLYIVVALAICALVLLVSLIWFLRTKLHVCRGKRKKLWKITTFQRVGLSHSDLFDHLTEANLIGSGGSGRVYRVRLKSGQMVAAKKLWGRTHSPEAESVFRSEVETLSRVRHGNIVKLMFSCIGEECRVLVYEYMENGSLGDLLHGEKGGELLDWPQRFAIALGAAQGLAYLHHDCVPPIVHRDVKSNNILLDVELRPHVADFGLAKTLQQVAADAATEGQDVMSKVAGSYGYIAPEYAYTLKVNEKSDVYSFGVVLLELITGKWPNDPSFGENKDIVKWVTETALSSPQGGDDEAAGNNYFWDMDQLLDPRMDPSADDLEEIEKVLDVALSCTSASPTNRPSMRRVVELLKVRKPTSSK
;
A
#
# COMPACT_ATOMS: atom_id res chain seq x y z
N MET A 1 64.33 28.35 -78.62
CA MET A 1 65.71 28.49 -78.10
C MET A 1 65.77 27.84 -76.72
N GLY A 2 66.60 26.82 -76.54
CA GLY A 2 66.98 26.28 -75.21
C GLY A 2 66.44 24.89 -74.81
N ASN A 3 67.00 23.82 -75.42
CA ASN A 3 67.36 22.46 -74.93
C ASN A 3 66.48 21.72 -73.87
N TRP A 4 65.94 20.51 -74.10
CA TRP A 4 66.60 19.16 -74.14
C TRP A 4 67.52 18.90 -72.93
N LYS A 5 67.59 17.75 -72.23
CA LYS A 5 66.81 16.50 -72.02
C LYS A 5 67.67 15.67 -71.04
N LEU A 6 67.04 14.80 -70.23
CA LEU A 6 67.62 13.71 -69.38
C LEU A 6 68.54 14.16 -68.22
N GLY A 7 68.53 13.55 -67.03
CA GLY A 7 67.91 12.31 -66.56
C GLY A 7 68.67 11.84 -65.31
N GLY A 8 68.02 11.01 -64.49
CA GLY A 8 68.68 10.22 -63.44
C GLY A 8 68.53 10.77 -62.01
N CYS A 9 68.20 9.85 -61.09
CA CYS A 9 68.15 9.99 -59.63
C CYS A 9 66.93 10.69 -59.03
N SER A 10 65.83 9.94 -58.90
CA SER A 10 64.88 10.08 -57.76
C SER A 10 63.98 8.85 -57.53
N ALA A 11 64.13 7.77 -58.31
CA ALA A 11 63.35 6.53 -58.15
C ALA A 11 63.79 5.62 -56.97
N LEU A 12 64.79 6.01 -56.19
CA LEU A 12 65.31 5.22 -55.05
C LEU A 12 64.86 5.74 -53.67
N VAL A 13 64.19 6.89 -53.61
CA VAL A 13 63.67 7.44 -52.35
C VAL A 13 62.18 7.13 -52.14
N LEU A 14 61.41 6.82 -53.20
CA LEU A 14 60.01 6.43 -53.08
C LEU A 14 59.78 4.95 -52.74
N CYS A 15 60.73 4.05 -53.02
CA CYS A 15 60.63 2.64 -52.61
C CYS A 15 61.04 2.37 -51.15
N PHE A 16 61.72 3.31 -50.48
CA PHE A 16 62.08 3.16 -49.06
C PHE A 16 61.04 3.74 -48.08
N LEU A 17 60.08 4.54 -48.58
CA LEU A 17 58.99 5.10 -47.77
C LEU A 17 57.64 4.41 -47.97
N LEU A 18 57.55 3.44 -48.89
CA LEU A 18 56.38 2.55 -49.05
C LEU A 18 56.55 1.19 -48.35
N CYS A 19 57.69 0.95 -47.69
CA CYS A 19 57.92 -0.23 -46.83
C CYS A 19 57.82 0.08 -45.32
N PHE A 20 57.43 1.29 -44.93
CA PHE A 20 57.21 1.68 -43.52
C PHE A 20 55.85 2.36 -43.32
N SER A 21 54.79 1.66 -43.67
CA SER A 21 53.45 1.87 -43.08
C SER A 21 52.59 0.60 -43.05
N ALA A 22 53.18 -0.57 -43.31
CA ALA A 22 52.58 -1.90 -43.11
C ALA A 22 53.03 -2.57 -41.80
N ALA A 23 53.43 -1.76 -40.81
CA ALA A 23 53.76 -2.20 -39.46
C ALA A 23 53.10 -1.29 -38.42
N ALA A 24 51.78 -1.10 -38.55
CA ALA A 24 50.96 -0.80 -37.37
C ALA A 24 50.54 -2.16 -36.81
N ALA A 25 51.09 -2.50 -35.64
CA ALA A 25 50.96 -3.78 -34.97
C ALA A 25 49.54 -4.37 -35.06
N VAL A 26 49.44 -5.58 -35.62
CA VAL A 26 48.32 -6.48 -35.34
C VAL A 26 48.52 -6.90 -33.89
N ASN A 27 48.00 -6.11 -32.94
CA ASN A 27 47.77 -6.62 -31.60
C ASN A 27 46.83 -7.81 -31.77
N GLY A 28 47.25 -9.01 -31.37
CA GLY A 28 46.37 -10.17 -31.38
C GLY A 28 45.14 -9.87 -30.50
N ASP A 29 43.97 -10.42 -30.83
CA ASP A 29 42.73 -10.23 -30.07
C ASP A 29 42.96 -10.47 -28.56
N TYR A 30 43.80 -11.46 -28.24
CA TYR A 30 44.32 -11.79 -26.93
C TYR A 30 44.98 -10.58 -26.18
N GLU A 31 45.80 -9.76 -26.85
CA GLU A 31 46.44 -8.59 -26.23
C GLU A 31 45.44 -7.47 -25.94
N VAL A 32 44.40 -7.35 -26.77
CA VAL A 32 43.30 -6.39 -26.54
C VAL A 32 42.52 -6.80 -25.30
N LEU A 33 42.16 -8.08 -25.18
CA LEU A 33 41.41 -8.60 -24.04
C LEU A 33 42.15 -8.41 -22.70
N LEU A 34 43.45 -8.73 -22.64
CA LEU A 34 44.24 -8.50 -21.42
C LEU A 34 44.32 -7.02 -21.05
N ARG A 35 44.52 -6.14 -22.04
CA ARG A 35 44.52 -4.70 -21.79
C ARG A 35 43.19 -4.25 -21.21
N VAL A 36 42.07 -4.71 -21.76
CA VAL A 36 40.74 -4.33 -21.28
C VAL A 36 40.53 -4.81 -19.85
N LYS A 37 40.87 -6.07 -19.56
CA LYS A 37 40.84 -6.62 -18.20
C LYS A 37 41.65 -5.76 -17.22
N ASP A 38 42.88 -5.40 -17.57
CA ASP A 38 43.78 -4.72 -16.63
C ASP A 38 43.50 -3.21 -16.47
N SER A 39 42.78 -2.58 -17.42
CA SER A 39 42.66 -1.11 -17.48
C SER A 39 41.24 -0.55 -17.55
N GLN A 40 40.23 -1.37 -17.88
CA GLN A 40 38.85 -0.92 -18.07
C GLN A 40 37.82 -1.71 -17.23
N LEU A 41 38.20 -2.85 -16.66
CA LEU A 41 37.32 -3.69 -15.85
C LEU A 41 37.79 -3.69 -14.39
N ASP A 42 36.83 -3.66 -13.48
CA ASP A 42 37.02 -4.00 -12.07
C ASP A 42 36.35 -5.36 -11.81
N ASP A 43 37.14 -6.35 -11.39
CA ASP A 43 36.75 -7.75 -11.20
C ASP A 43 36.95 -8.13 -9.72
N PRO A 44 36.02 -7.74 -8.84
CA PRO A 44 36.16 -7.95 -7.39
C PRO A 44 36.15 -9.44 -7.00
N ASP A 45 35.47 -10.27 -7.79
CA ASP A 45 35.31 -11.71 -7.53
C ASP A 45 36.45 -12.54 -8.17
N GLY A 46 37.31 -11.92 -8.98
CA GLY A 46 38.42 -12.58 -9.67
C GLY A 46 37.96 -13.62 -10.70
N ILE A 47 36.77 -13.42 -11.28
CA ILE A 47 36.13 -14.38 -12.18
C ILE A 47 36.89 -14.50 -13.51
N LEU A 48 37.58 -13.43 -13.94
CA LEU A 48 38.42 -13.41 -15.15
C LEU A 48 39.86 -13.89 -14.86
N SER A 49 40.07 -14.70 -13.83
CA SER A 49 41.41 -15.15 -13.41
C SER A 49 42.11 -16.04 -14.44
N ASP A 50 41.38 -16.67 -15.36
CA ASP A 50 41.90 -17.48 -16.47
C ASP A 50 42.36 -16.63 -17.68
N TRP A 51 42.03 -15.35 -17.72
CA TRP A 51 42.55 -14.40 -18.71
C TRP A 51 44.00 -14.06 -18.40
N VAL A 52 44.91 -14.96 -18.77
CA VAL A 52 46.36 -14.87 -18.52
C VAL A 52 47.18 -15.16 -19.77
N ALA A 53 48.41 -14.67 -19.77
CA ALA A 53 49.31 -14.92 -20.88
C ALA A 53 49.64 -16.41 -21.08
N ASN A 54 49.41 -16.89 -22.31
CA ASN A 54 49.70 -18.26 -22.71
C ASN A 54 50.64 -18.32 -23.93
N SER A 55 51.30 -19.46 -24.11
CA SER A 55 52.26 -19.69 -25.20
C SER A 55 51.62 -19.70 -26.59
N GLU A 56 50.32 -19.99 -26.67
CA GLU A 56 49.55 -20.07 -27.92
C GLU A 56 49.05 -18.69 -28.38
N ARG A 57 49.16 -17.65 -27.53
CA ARG A 57 48.62 -16.29 -27.75
C ARG A 57 47.15 -16.30 -28.19
N SER A 58 46.36 -17.20 -27.60
CA SER A 58 44.95 -17.40 -27.93
C SER A 58 44.07 -17.12 -26.71
N ALA A 59 42.92 -16.48 -26.92
CA ALA A 59 41.94 -16.21 -25.87
C ALA A 59 40.71 -17.13 -25.96
N CYS A 60 40.66 -18.07 -26.92
CA CYS A 60 39.45 -18.82 -27.24
C CYS A 60 39.01 -19.83 -26.18
N ASN A 61 39.87 -20.12 -25.19
CA ASN A 61 39.55 -20.99 -24.07
C ASN A 61 39.18 -20.20 -22.80
N TRP A 62 39.14 -18.88 -22.87
CA TRP A 62 38.83 -18.04 -21.73
C TRP A 62 37.33 -17.97 -21.47
N ILE A 63 36.98 -17.83 -20.19
CA ILE A 63 35.61 -17.59 -19.78
C ILE A 63 35.04 -16.36 -20.49
N GLY A 64 33.83 -16.51 -21.02
CA GLY A 64 33.12 -15.46 -21.73
C GLY A 64 33.63 -15.14 -23.14
N ILE A 65 34.64 -15.85 -23.66
CA ILE A 65 35.17 -15.62 -25.02
C ILE A 65 34.72 -16.74 -25.97
N SER A 66 34.21 -16.36 -27.15
CA SER A 66 33.99 -17.31 -28.25
C SER A 66 34.72 -16.86 -29.51
N CYS A 67 35.33 -17.82 -30.20
CA CYS A 67 36.09 -17.59 -31.42
C CYS A 67 35.47 -18.26 -32.64
N ASP A 68 35.78 -17.74 -33.82
CA ASP A 68 35.47 -18.40 -35.09
C ASP A 68 36.25 -19.73 -35.20
N PRO A 69 35.58 -20.86 -35.43
CA PRO A 69 36.20 -22.19 -35.43
C PRO A 69 37.19 -22.42 -36.59
N LYS A 70 37.16 -21.59 -37.64
CA LYS A 70 38.02 -21.73 -38.82
C LYS A 70 39.35 -20.98 -38.68
N ASN A 71 39.33 -19.81 -38.04
CA ASN A 71 40.51 -18.93 -37.99
C ASN A 71 40.94 -18.54 -36.55
N GLY A 72 40.18 -18.94 -35.52
CA GLY A 72 40.52 -18.72 -34.11
C GLY A 72 40.45 -17.26 -33.65
N THR A 73 39.76 -16.39 -34.39
CA THR A 73 39.59 -14.96 -34.02
C THR A 73 38.38 -14.75 -33.13
N VAL A 74 38.42 -13.77 -32.24
CA VAL A 74 37.34 -13.52 -31.28
C VAL A 74 36.13 -12.93 -32.00
N VAL A 75 34.96 -13.56 -31.83
CA VAL A 75 33.69 -13.13 -32.45
C VAL A 75 32.62 -12.76 -31.43
N SER A 76 32.71 -13.29 -30.21
CA SER A 76 31.77 -13.00 -29.13
C SER A 76 32.49 -12.81 -27.81
N ILE A 77 32.04 -11.81 -27.05
CA ILE A 77 32.40 -11.58 -25.66
C ILE A 77 31.10 -11.51 -24.87
N ASP A 78 30.91 -12.44 -23.94
CA ASP A 78 29.76 -12.48 -23.03
C ASP A 78 30.25 -12.57 -21.59
N LEU A 79 30.12 -11.45 -20.87
CA LEU A 79 30.51 -11.31 -19.47
C LEU A 79 29.29 -11.06 -18.59
N SER A 80 28.11 -11.55 -18.98
CA SER A 80 26.87 -11.24 -18.29
C SER A 80 26.78 -11.94 -16.93
N GLY A 81 26.33 -11.24 -15.87
CA GLY A 81 26.17 -11.82 -14.53
C GLY A 81 27.48 -12.06 -13.77
N PHE A 82 28.56 -11.35 -14.13
CA PHE A 82 29.92 -11.60 -13.60
C PHE A 82 30.30 -10.65 -12.45
N ASN A 83 29.37 -9.82 -11.98
CA ASN A 83 29.61 -8.78 -10.97
C ASN A 83 30.76 -7.81 -11.32
N LEU A 84 31.03 -7.60 -12.61
CA LEU A 84 32.08 -6.70 -13.08
C LEU A 84 31.63 -5.24 -12.93
N ALA A 85 32.58 -4.36 -12.60
CA ALA A 85 32.34 -2.92 -12.48
C ALA A 85 33.30 -2.12 -13.37
N GLY A 86 33.08 -0.81 -13.44
CA GLY A 86 33.89 0.12 -14.23
C GLY A 86 33.07 0.92 -15.26
N GLY A 87 33.76 1.59 -16.18
CA GLY A 87 33.11 2.25 -17.32
C GLY A 87 32.85 1.28 -18.47
N PHE A 88 32.21 1.75 -19.55
CA PHE A 88 32.04 0.94 -20.76
C PHE A 88 33.41 0.56 -21.38
N PRO A 89 33.74 -0.74 -21.52
CA PRO A 89 35.04 -1.20 -21.99
C PRO A 89 35.17 -1.10 -23.52
N SER A 90 35.29 0.13 -24.03
CA SER A 90 35.28 0.43 -25.47
C SER A 90 36.43 -0.22 -26.25
N ASP A 91 37.53 -0.58 -25.60
CA ASP A 91 38.69 -1.16 -26.28
C ASP A 91 38.42 -2.58 -26.80
N PHE A 92 37.39 -3.28 -26.30
CA PHE A 92 36.91 -4.54 -26.91
C PHE A 92 36.58 -4.37 -28.39
N CYS A 93 36.02 -3.21 -28.77
CA CYS A 93 35.66 -2.91 -30.14
C CYS A 93 36.86 -2.69 -31.09
N ARG A 94 38.11 -2.77 -30.59
CA ARG A 94 39.31 -2.84 -31.44
C ARG A 94 39.49 -4.22 -32.09
N ILE A 95 38.89 -5.26 -31.51
CA ILE A 95 38.85 -6.61 -32.06
C ILE A 95 37.99 -6.57 -33.31
N ARG A 96 38.62 -6.75 -34.47
CA ARG A 96 37.98 -6.42 -35.74
C ARG A 96 36.87 -7.38 -36.15
N THR A 97 36.91 -8.59 -35.61
CA THR A 97 36.01 -9.72 -35.87
C THR A 97 34.88 -9.82 -34.85
N LEU A 98 34.90 -8.97 -33.80
CA LEU A 98 33.88 -8.98 -32.75
C LEU A 98 32.51 -8.59 -33.33
N GLN A 99 31.55 -9.49 -33.15
CA GLN A 99 30.15 -9.33 -33.59
C GLN A 99 29.21 -9.22 -32.40
N ASN A 100 29.50 -9.89 -31.29
CA ASN A 100 28.60 -9.94 -30.14
C ASN A 100 29.32 -9.45 -28.89
N LEU A 101 28.72 -8.46 -28.23
CA LEU A 101 29.19 -7.96 -26.95
C LEU A 101 28.02 -7.93 -25.97
N SER A 102 28.06 -8.80 -24.97
CA SER A 102 27.10 -8.84 -23.86
C SER A 102 27.80 -8.58 -22.54
N LEU A 103 27.37 -7.52 -21.86
CA LEU A 103 27.86 -7.07 -20.57
C LEU A 103 26.70 -6.92 -19.56
N GLY A 104 25.58 -7.61 -19.81
CA GLY A 104 24.36 -7.44 -19.03
C GLY A 104 24.50 -7.95 -17.59
N ASP A 105 23.63 -7.50 -16.67
CA ASP A 105 23.62 -7.97 -15.28
C ASP A 105 24.98 -7.80 -14.58
N ASN A 106 25.46 -6.56 -14.54
CA ASN A 106 26.74 -6.17 -13.96
C ASN A 106 26.63 -4.77 -13.31
N PHE A 107 27.76 -4.20 -12.88
CA PHE A 107 27.86 -2.89 -12.25
C PHE A 107 28.61 -1.86 -13.12
N PHE A 108 28.57 -2.00 -14.46
CA PHE A 108 29.13 -0.99 -15.34
C PHE A 108 28.34 0.31 -15.25
N GLY A 109 29.02 1.45 -15.31
CA GLY A 109 28.42 2.76 -15.15
C GLY A 109 29.09 3.86 -15.97
N GLY A 110 28.77 5.11 -15.63
CA GLY A 110 29.23 6.28 -16.37
C GLY A 110 28.38 6.58 -17.61
N THR A 111 28.85 7.51 -18.44
CA THR A 111 28.12 7.96 -19.64
C THR A 111 28.62 7.29 -20.91
N LEU A 112 27.69 6.96 -21.80
CA LEU A 112 28.00 6.39 -23.11
C LEU A 112 28.23 7.50 -24.14
N THR A 113 29.50 7.85 -24.41
CA THR A 113 29.82 8.92 -25.37
C THR A 113 30.03 8.39 -26.79
N SER A 114 29.52 9.08 -27.82
CA SER A 114 29.63 8.65 -29.23
C SER A 114 31.07 8.30 -29.69
N PRO A 115 32.13 9.02 -29.26
CA PRO A 115 33.51 8.63 -29.56
C PRO A 115 33.90 7.24 -29.04
N SER A 116 33.40 6.85 -27.86
CA SER A 116 33.66 5.54 -27.26
C SER A 116 33.01 4.39 -28.04
N PHE A 117 31.93 4.67 -28.79
CA PHE A 117 31.16 3.67 -29.54
C PHE A 117 31.53 3.55 -31.02
N ALA A 118 32.23 4.53 -31.59
CA ALA A 118 32.49 4.57 -33.04
C ALA A 118 33.20 3.30 -33.58
N LEU A 119 34.06 2.68 -32.75
CA LEU A 119 34.78 1.45 -33.11
C LEU A 119 33.88 0.20 -33.08
N CYS A 120 32.74 0.25 -32.40
CA CYS A 120 31.82 -0.87 -32.21
C CYS A 120 30.84 -1.08 -33.37
N SER A 121 31.02 -0.37 -34.49
CA SER A 121 30.12 -0.38 -35.65
C SER A 121 29.93 -1.74 -36.34
N ARG A 122 30.76 -2.74 -36.02
CA ARG A 122 30.67 -4.10 -36.56
C ARG A 122 29.82 -5.05 -35.73
N LEU A 123 29.36 -4.62 -34.55
CA LEU A 123 28.53 -5.45 -33.69
C LEU A 123 27.19 -5.76 -34.36
N SER A 124 26.80 -7.02 -34.26
CA SER A 124 25.45 -7.51 -34.53
C SER A 124 24.59 -7.57 -33.27
N LEU A 125 25.21 -7.77 -32.10
CA LEU A 125 24.55 -7.78 -30.80
C LEU A 125 25.32 -6.89 -29.81
N LEU A 126 24.59 -5.96 -29.20
CA LEU A 126 25.05 -5.18 -28.05
C LEU A 126 24.03 -5.29 -26.93
N ASN A 127 24.42 -5.93 -25.82
CA ASN A 127 23.61 -6.03 -24.61
C ASN A 127 24.34 -5.39 -23.43
N LEU A 128 23.79 -4.29 -22.92
CA LEU A 128 24.26 -3.57 -21.73
C LEU A 128 23.18 -3.53 -20.64
N SER A 129 22.19 -4.43 -20.70
CA SER A 129 21.05 -4.41 -19.77
C SER A 129 21.45 -4.63 -18.31
N SER A 130 20.62 -4.19 -17.37
CA SER A 130 20.83 -4.40 -15.92
C SER A 130 22.22 -3.94 -15.47
N ASN A 131 22.47 -2.65 -15.62
CA ASN A 131 23.72 -1.98 -15.25
C ASN A 131 23.40 -0.59 -14.65
N THR A 132 24.43 0.23 -14.41
CA THR A 132 24.31 1.55 -13.78
C THR A 132 24.68 2.71 -14.72
N PHE A 133 24.54 2.53 -16.04
CA PHE A 133 24.84 3.58 -17.01
C PHE A 133 23.90 4.78 -16.85
N VAL A 134 24.45 5.99 -17.02
CA VAL A 134 23.73 7.27 -16.84
C VAL A 134 23.89 8.18 -18.06
N GLY A 135 23.13 9.28 -18.10
CA GLY A 135 23.21 10.30 -19.15
C GLY A 135 22.39 9.95 -20.37
N SER A 136 22.65 10.59 -21.52
CA SER A 136 21.87 10.36 -22.73
C SER A 136 22.23 9.07 -23.45
N LEU A 137 21.28 8.52 -24.21
CA LEU A 137 21.53 7.40 -25.10
C LEU A 137 22.61 7.77 -26.14
N PRO A 138 23.49 6.83 -26.53
CA PRO A 138 24.56 7.10 -27.50
C PRO A 138 24.01 7.29 -28.92
N ASP A 139 24.72 8.08 -29.72
CA ASP A 139 24.41 8.20 -31.15
C ASP A 139 25.05 7.06 -31.97
N PHE A 140 24.24 6.41 -32.80
CA PHE A 140 24.72 5.40 -33.74
C PHE A 140 25.04 6.02 -35.10
N SER A 141 26.32 5.97 -35.48
CA SER A 141 26.75 6.40 -36.82
C SER A 141 26.18 5.48 -37.91
N SER A 142 26.16 5.93 -39.17
CA SER A 142 25.73 5.12 -40.33
C SER A 142 26.58 3.86 -40.56
N GLY A 143 27.67 3.67 -39.83
CA GLY A 143 28.50 2.47 -39.89
C GLY A 143 27.90 1.24 -39.22
N PHE A 144 26.90 1.39 -38.33
CA PHE A 144 26.22 0.28 -37.64
C PHE A 144 25.21 -0.43 -38.54
N THR A 145 25.69 -1.01 -39.64
CA THR A 145 24.81 -1.66 -40.64
C THR A 145 24.42 -3.10 -40.27
N ALA A 146 25.18 -3.74 -39.38
CA ALA A 146 24.99 -5.13 -38.98
C ALA A 146 24.26 -5.32 -37.65
N LEU A 147 23.98 -4.24 -36.90
CA LEU A 147 23.39 -4.33 -35.57
C LEU A 147 21.95 -4.84 -35.65
N GLU A 148 21.71 -6.03 -35.10
CA GLU A 148 20.41 -6.69 -35.06
C GLU A 148 19.76 -6.62 -33.67
N VAL A 149 20.55 -6.67 -32.61
CA VAL A 149 20.07 -6.66 -31.22
C VAL A 149 20.73 -5.53 -30.45
N LEU A 150 19.91 -4.61 -29.93
CA LEU A 150 20.32 -3.55 -29.02
C LEU A 150 19.46 -3.62 -27.75
N ASN A 151 20.08 -4.02 -26.65
CA ASN A 151 19.43 -4.05 -25.34
C ASN A 151 20.18 -3.15 -24.34
N LEU A 152 19.51 -2.09 -23.90
CA LEU A 152 20.00 -1.11 -22.92
C LEU A 152 19.06 -1.00 -21.71
N SER A 153 18.23 -2.03 -21.49
CA SER A 153 17.19 -2.03 -20.45
C SER A 153 17.76 -2.01 -19.03
N PHE A 154 16.97 -1.63 -18.03
CA PHE A 154 17.34 -1.62 -16.60
C PHE A 154 18.65 -0.86 -16.35
N ASN A 155 18.67 0.40 -16.77
CA ASN A 155 19.77 1.34 -16.57
C ASN A 155 19.19 2.70 -16.15
N ASN A 156 20.02 3.74 -16.12
CA ASN A 156 19.63 5.08 -15.72
C ASN A 156 19.85 6.08 -16.87
N PHE A 157 19.64 5.66 -18.12
CA PHE A 157 19.69 6.53 -19.29
C PHE A 157 18.54 7.55 -19.25
N SER A 158 18.80 8.77 -19.69
CA SER A 158 17.88 9.91 -19.61
C SER A 158 17.85 10.71 -20.91
N GLY A 159 16.89 11.62 -21.07
CA GLY A 159 16.74 12.39 -22.30
C GLY A 159 15.89 11.68 -23.35
N GLU A 160 16.06 12.07 -24.61
CA GLU A 160 15.26 11.57 -25.74
C GLU A 160 15.94 10.38 -26.43
N ILE A 161 15.14 9.59 -27.17
CA ILE A 161 15.68 8.59 -28.09
C ILE A 161 16.26 9.33 -29.31
N PRO A 162 17.56 9.21 -29.65
CA PRO A 162 18.16 9.95 -30.75
C PRO A 162 17.66 9.51 -32.13
N PRO A 163 17.54 10.43 -33.12
CA PRO A 163 17.16 10.09 -34.50
C PRO A 163 18.05 9.08 -35.22
N SER A 164 19.27 8.86 -34.72
CA SER A 164 20.20 7.85 -35.22
C SER A 164 19.66 6.43 -35.06
N PHE A 165 18.81 6.16 -34.05
CA PHE A 165 18.20 4.85 -33.82
C PHE A 165 17.31 4.43 -35.00
N GLY A 166 16.58 5.37 -35.62
CA GLY A 166 15.75 5.12 -36.79
C GLY A 166 16.52 4.86 -38.10
N ARG A 167 17.86 4.79 -38.05
CA ARG A 167 18.75 4.58 -39.19
C ARG A 167 19.56 3.29 -39.09
N LEU A 168 19.17 2.36 -38.22
CA LEU A 168 19.80 1.05 -38.04
C LEU A 168 19.10 0.01 -38.93
N PRO A 169 19.61 -0.28 -40.15
CA PRO A 169 18.83 -0.95 -41.19
C PRO A 169 18.53 -2.43 -40.90
N SER A 170 19.31 -3.06 -40.01
CA SER A 170 19.20 -4.49 -39.71
C SER A 170 18.62 -4.76 -38.32
N LEU A 171 18.17 -3.71 -37.60
CA LEU A 171 17.76 -3.85 -36.21
C LEU A 171 16.46 -4.66 -36.10
N LYS A 172 16.53 -5.75 -35.34
CA LYS A 172 15.41 -6.66 -35.05
C LYS A 172 14.89 -6.49 -33.64
N VAL A 173 15.77 -6.24 -32.67
CA VAL A 173 15.41 -6.08 -31.26
C VAL A 173 15.91 -4.74 -30.75
N LEU A 174 14.98 -3.91 -30.30
CA LEU A 174 15.26 -2.67 -29.56
C LEU A 174 14.59 -2.76 -28.19
N ALA A 175 15.41 -2.87 -27.15
CA ALA A 175 14.95 -2.94 -25.76
C ALA A 175 15.57 -1.83 -24.91
N LEU A 176 14.71 -0.96 -24.38
CA LEU A 176 15.04 0.22 -23.56
C LEU A 176 14.24 0.24 -22.24
N VAL A 177 13.75 -0.91 -21.80
CA VAL A 177 12.84 -1.06 -20.64
C VAL A 177 13.48 -0.48 -19.38
N ALA A 178 12.72 0.14 -18.49
CA ALA A 178 13.18 0.62 -17.18
C ALA A 178 14.41 1.53 -17.26
N ASN A 179 14.21 2.72 -17.83
CA ASN A 179 15.20 3.81 -17.86
C ASN A 179 14.51 5.13 -17.44
N LEU A 180 15.23 6.26 -17.53
CA LEU A 180 14.73 7.61 -17.25
C LEU A 180 14.50 8.43 -18.53
N LEU A 181 14.15 7.78 -19.65
CA LEU A 181 13.91 8.46 -20.92
C LEU A 181 12.67 9.35 -20.81
N ASN A 182 12.82 10.64 -21.12
CA ASN A 182 11.81 11.67 -20.87
C ASN A 182 11.41 12.48 -22.12
N GLY A 183 11.84 12.02 -23.30
CA GLY A 183 11.34 12.52 -24.59
C GLY A 183 9.96 11.95 -24.94
N SER A 184 9.53 12.14 -26.18
CA SER A 184 8.39 11.39 -26.74
C SER A 184 8.87 10.10 -27.41
N ILE A 185 7.96 9.13 -27.61
CA ILE A 185 8.23 7.97 -28.46
C ILE A 185 8.28 8.44 -29.92
N PRO A 186 9.45 8.40 -30.57
CA PRO A 186 9.59 9.05 -31.86
C PRO A 186 9.07 8.19 -33.02
N SER A 187 8.34 8.81 -33.94
CA SER A 187 7.79 8.13 -35.12
C SER A 187 8.86 7.53 -36.04
N PHE A 188 10.09 8.05 -36.04
CA PHE A 188 11.18 7.49 -36.87
C PHE A 188 11.56 6.06 -36.48
N LEU A 189 11.19 5.57 -35.28
CA LEU A 189 11.37 4.15 -34.94
C LEU A 189 10.52 3.24 -35.85
N CYS A 190 9.42 3.76 -36.40
CA CYS A 190 8.56 3.06 -37.34
C CYS A 190 9.23 2.85 -38.72
N ASN A 191 10.40 3.46 -38.97
CA ASN A 191 11.20 3.23 -40.18
C ASN A 191 12.03 1.94 -40.10
N LEU A 192 12.14 1.32 -38.91
CA LEU A 192 12.94 0.12 -38.67
C LEU A 192 12.16 -1.13 -39.06
N THR A 193 11.91 -1.32 -40.36
CA THR A 193 11.00 -2.36 -40.88
C THR A 193 11.46 -3.80 -40.62
N GLU A 194 12.69 -4.02 -40.16
CA GLU A 194 13.22 -5.31 -39.72
C GLU A 194 12.92 -5.64 -38.25
N LEU A 195 12.36 -4.71 -37.47
CA LEU A 195 12.05 -4.93 -36.06
C LEU A 195 11.06 -6.08 -35.87
N THR A 196 11.46 -7.00 -34.98
CA THR A 196 10.63 -8.07 -34.44
C THR A 196 10.25 -7.79 -32.98
N ARG A 197 11.05 -7.03 -32.22
CA ARG A 197 10.74 -6.66 -30.84
C ARG A 197 11.02 -5.19 -30.55
N LEU A 198 10.00 -4.49 -30.04
CA LEU A 198 10.08 -3.11 -29.59
C LEU A 198 9.61 -3.03 -28.13
N GLU A 199 10.55 -2.79 -27.22
CA GLU A 199 10.30 -2.81 -25.78
C GLU A 199 10.74 -1.47 -25.16
N LEU A 200 9.77 -0.65 -24.76
CA LEU A 200 9.98 0.72 -24.25
C LEU A 200 9.39 0.95 -22.84
N THR A 201 8.85 -0.11 -22.24
CA THR A 201 8.15 -0.12 -20.94
C THR A 201 8.91 0.56 -19.80
N TRP A 202 8.19 1.15 -18.84
CA TRP A 202 8.76 1.79 -17.65
C TRP A 202 9.77 2.90 -17.97
N ASN A 203 9.35 3.87 -18.77
CA ASN A 203 10.10 5.09 -19.02
C ASN A 203 9.22 6.32 -18.75
N PRO A 204 9.77 7.38 -18.12
CA PRO A 204 9.04 8.61 -17.84
C PRO A 204 8.90 9.50 -19.09
N PHE A 205 8.46 8.92 -20.21
CA PHE A 205 8.25 9.66 -21.46
C PHE A 205 7.27 10.82 -21.25
N GLN A 206 7.41 11.84 -22.08
CA GLN A 206 6.36 12.84 -22.24
C GLN A 206 5.10 12.19 -22.80
N GLN A 207 3.96 12.69 -22.35
CA GLN A 207 2.66 12.25 -22.86
C GLN A 207 2.60 12.40 -24.38
N ALA A 208 2.39 11.29 -25.07
CA ALA A 208 2.32 11.24 -26.53
C ALA A 208 1.40 10.10 -26.97
N SER A 209 0.83 10.23 -28.16
CA SER A 209 0.08 9.13 -28.78
C SER A 209 0.99 8.14 -29.46
N LEU A 210 0.51 6.90 -29.59
CA LEU A 210 1.20 5.89 -30.39
C LEU A 210 1.24 6.37 -31.86
N PRO A 211 2.40 6.39 -32.54
CA PRO A 211 2.49 6.88 -33.91
C PRO A 211 1.62 6.07 -34.89
N GLU A 212 0.89 6.75 -35.77
CA GLU A 212 0.11 6.11 -36.86
C GLU A 212 0.99 5.23 -37.78
N ASP A 213 2.26 5.59 -37.95
CA ASP A 213 3.21 4.81 -38.75
C ASP A 213 3.62 3.48 -38.11
N ILE A 214 3.20 3.17 -36.86
CA ILE A 214 3.55 1.93 -36.17
C ILE A 214 3.20 0.69 -37.02
N GLY A 215 2.12 0.75 -37.80
CA GLY A 215 1.70 -0.30 -38.72
C GLY A 215 2.70 -0.65 -39.83
N ASN A 216 3.76 0.15 -40.03
CA ASN A 216 4.84 -0.15 -40.98
C ASN A 216 5.76 -1.28 -40.47
N LEU A 217 5.77 -1.57 -39.17
CA LEU A 217 6.59 -2.60 -38.53
C LEU A 217 6.01 -4.01 -38.74
N THR A 218 5.74 -4.40 -39.98
CA THR A 218 5.00 -5.64 -40.30
C THR A 218 5.64 -6.96 -39.82
N LYS A 219 6.94 -6.93 -39.47
CA LYS A 219 7.68 -8.06 -38.88
C LYS A 219 7.64 -8.10 -37.35
N LEU A 220 7.00 -7.12 -36.72
CA LEU A 220 6.95 -7.02 -35.26
C LEU A 220 6.16 -8.18 -34.67
N GLU A 221 6.79 -8.88 -33.72
CA GLU A 221 6.26 -10.02 -32.97
C GLU A 221 5.90 -9.62 -31.53
N ASN A 222 6.65 -8.69 -30.92
CA ASN A 222 6.41 -8.19 -29.57
C ASN A 222 6.43 -6.66 -29.52
N LEU A 223 5.39 -6.08 -28.93
CA LEU A 223 5.26 -4.64 -28.68
C LEU A 223 4.94 -4.42 -27.21
N TRP A 224 5.91 -3.89 -26.45
CA TRP A 224 5.77 -3.64 -25.00
C TRP A 224 6.00 -2.18 -24.66
N ILE A 225 4.91 -1.47 -24.37
CA ILE A 225 4.92 -0.05 -24.01
C ILE A 225 4.01 0.15 -22.78
N MET A 226 4.20 -0.66 -21.74
CA MET A 226 3.48 -0.53 -20.47
C MET A 226 4.02 0.68 -19.68
N GLU A 227 3.14 1.39 -18.98
CA GLU A 227 3.50 2.46 -18.03
C GLU A 227 4.54 3.43 -18.61
N SER A 228 4.15 4.04 -19.74
CA SER A 228 5.01 4.85 -20.60
C SER A 228 4.32 6.16 -21.03
N TYR A 229 3.29 6.57 -20.29
CA TYR A 229 2.52 7.80 -20.48
C TYR A 229 1.87 7.94 -21.88
N LEU A 230 1.50 6.82 -22.51
CA LEU A 230 0.74 6.88 -23.77
C LEU A 230 -0.64 7.53 -23.56
N ILE A 231 -1.05 8.40 -24.49
CA ILE A 231 -2.37 9.05 -24.51
C ILE A 231 -3.04 8.93 -25.89
N GLY A 232 -4.32 9.27 -25.99
CA GLY A 232 -5.06 9.23 -27.25
C GLY A 232 -5.45 7.81 -27.67
N GLU A 233 -5.88 7.63 -28.92
CA GLU A 233 -6.45 6.35 -29.38
C GLU A 233 -5.38 5.35 -29.84
N ILE A 234 -5.73 4.06 -29.83
CA ILE A 234 -4.94 3.03 -30.50
C ILE A 234 -5.13 3.22 -32.02
N PRO A 235 -4.06 3.51 -32.79
CA PRO A 235 -4.17 3.83 -34.21
C PRO A 235 -4.70 2.64 -35.02
N VAL A 236 -5.53 2.91 -36.02
CA VAL A 236 -6.16 1.88 -36.86
C VAL A 236 -5.11 1.05 -37.62
N SER A 237 -3.96 1.66 -37.90
CA SER A 237 -2.80 1.02 -38.54
C SER A 237 -2.20 -0.13 -37.72
N ILE A 238 -2.50 -0.24 -36.42
CA ILE A 238 -2.04 -1.35 -35.57
C ILE A 238 -2.41 -2.72 -36.16
N GLY A 239 -3.56 -2.79 -36.85
CA GLY A 239 -4.03 -4.00 -37.51
C GLY A 239 -3.14 -4.51 -38.65
N ASN A 240 -2.17 -3.72 -39.13
CA ASN A 240 -1.19 -4.12 -40.13
C ASN A 240 -0.06 -5.00 -39.54
N LEU A 241 0.08 -5.05 -38.21
CA LEU A 241 1.09 -5.84 -37.50
C LEU A 241 0.71 -7.32 -37.46
N THR A 242 0.61 -7.94 -38.63
CA THR A 242 0.09 -9.32 -38.79
C THR A 242 0.99 -10.40 -38.19
N SER A 243 2.26 -10.10 -37.92
CA SER A 243 3.22 -10.98 -37.24
C SER A 243 3.15 -10.87 -35.71
N LEU A 244 2.40 -9.90 -35.17
CA LEU A 244 2.42 -9.60 -33.75
C LEU A 244 1.80 -10.76 -32.94
N THR A 245 2.54 -11.20 -31.93
CA THR A 245 2.17 -12.29 -31.02
C THR A 245 1.80 -11.77 -29.64
N ASN A 246 2.50 -10.73 -29.17
CA ASN A 246 2.28 -10.12 -27.88
C ASN A 246 2.17 -8.59 -28.00
N MET A 247 1.05 -8.05 -27.53
CA MET A 247 0.78 -6.63 -27.50
C MET A 247 0.44 -6.21 -26.08
N ASP A 248 1.35 -5.46 -25.45
CA ASP A 248 1.16 -4.89 -24.12
C ASP A 248 1.27 -3.36 -24.17
N LEU A 249 0.13 -2.71 -23.97
CA LEU A 249 -0.02 -1.27 -23.87
C LEU A 249 -0.68 -0.87 -22.53
N SER A 250 -0.63 -1.74 -21.54
CA SER A 250 -1.27 -1.58 -20.24
C SER A 250 -0.70 -0.41 -19.42
N ASN A 251 -1.43 0.02 -18.38
CA ASN A 251 -1.02 1.08 -17.45
C ASN A 251 -0.67 2.41 -18.14
N ASN A 252 -1.51 2.84 -19.09
CA ASN A 252 -1.35 4.12 -19.77
C ASN A 252 -2.65 4.94 -19.65
N ALA A 253 -2.78 6.00 -20.44
CA ALA A 253 -3.99 6.82 -20.54
C ALA A 253 -4.56 6.78 -21.96
N LEU A 254 -4.53 5.60 -22.61
CA LEU A 254 -5.13 5.39 -23.93
C LEU A 254 -6.65 5.53 -23.84
N THR A 255 -7.23 6.26 -24.78
CA THR A 255 -8.65 6.59 -24.86
C THR A 255 -9.29 5.98 -26.11
N GLY A 256 -10.60 6.19 -26.29
CA GLY A 256 -11.30 5.79 -27.51
C GLY A 256 -11.57 4.28 -27.57
N ARG A 257 -11.97 3.80 -28.74
CA ARG A 257 -12.39 2.40 -28.92
C ARG A 257 -11.20 1.49 -29.22
N ILE A 258 -11.31 0.23 -28.83
CA ILE A 258 -10.43 -0.82 -29.36
C ILE A 258 -10.73 -0.97 -30.87
N PRO A 259 -9.76 -0.76 -31.78
CA PRO A 259 -10.02 -0.68 -33.21
C PRO A 259 -10.39 -2.05 -33.80
N ASP A 260 -11.40 -2.09 -34.67
CA ASP A 260 -11.86 -3.31 -35.36
C ASP A 260 -10.76 -4.00 -36.19
N THR A 261 -9.73 -3.24 -36.60
CA THR A 261 -8.59 -3.76 -37.37
C THR A 261 -7.70 -4.70 -36.58
N ILE A 262 -7.81 -4.78 -35.25
CA ILE A 262 -7.18 -5.84 -34.43
C ILE A 262 -7.51 -7.23 -34.97
N ALA A 263 -8.70 -7.42 -35.57
CA ALA A 263 -9.11 -8.68 -36.16
C ALA A 263 -8.21 -9.20 -37.31
N ASN A 264 -7.31 -8.36 -37.83
CA ASN A 264 -6.34 -8.74 -38.86
C ASN A 264 -5.07 -9.41 -38.31
N MET A 265 -4.78 -9.24 -37.02
CA MET A 265 -3.54 -9.66 -36.37
C MET A 265 -3.60 -11.13 -35.94
N ARG A 266 -3.76 -12.05 -36.90
CA ARG A 266 -4.10 -13.47 -36.62
C ARG A 266 -3.05 -14.27 -35.84
N SER A 267 -1.82 -13.77 -35.75
CA SER A 267 -0.72 -14.40 -34.99
C SER A 267 -0.77 -14.07 -33.50
N LEU A 268 -1.69 -13.20 -33.09
CA LEU A 268 -1.70 -12.61 -31.77
C LEU A 268 -2.21 -13.59 -30.71
N GLN A 269 -1.41 -13.73 -29.66
CA GLN A 269 -1.58 -14.68 -28.55
C GLN A 269 -1.95 -13.98 -27.25
N HIS A 270 -1.43 -12.77 -27.03
CA HIS A 270 -1.67 -12.00 -25.80
C HIS A 270 -2.07 -10.55 -26.15
N ILE A 271 -3.23 -10.13 -25.64
CA ILE A 271 -3.70 -8.73 -25.64
C ILE A 271 -3.73 -8.25 -24.20
N GLU A 272 -2.83 -7.33 -23.86
CA GLU A 272 -2.75 -6.69 -22.55
C GLU A 272 -3.02 -5.18 -22.71
N LEU A 273 -4.25 -4.77 -22.38
CA LEU A 273 -4.72 -3.38 -22.50
C LEU A 273 -5.23 -2.81 -21.17
N PHE A 274 -4.98 -3.51 -20.06
CA PHE A 274 -5.55 -3.16 -18.78
C PHE A 274 -5.05 -1.81 -18.23
N ASN A 275 -5.83 -1.21 -17.34
CA ASN A 275 -5.53 0.08 -16.69
C ASN A 275 -5.26 1.18 -17.72
N ASN A 276 -6.31 1.51 -18.49
CA ASN A 276 -6.36 2.57 -19.48
C ASN A 276 -7.73 3.29 -19.41
N LEU A 277 -8.03 4.15 -20.37
CA LEU A 277 -9.29 4.89 -20.49
C LEU A 277 -10.09 4.48 -21.75
N LEU A 278 -9.90 3.25 -22.23
CA LEU A 278 -10.57 2.72 -23.43
C LEU A 278 -12.07 2.64 -23.19
N SER A 279 -12.87 2.93 -24.21
CA SER A 279 -14.33 2.99 -24.13
C SER A 279 -15.03 2.32 -25.31
N GLY A 280 -16.35 2.24 -25.24
CA GLY A 280 -17.17 1.53 -26.22
C GLY A 280 -17.19 0.01 -25.98
N GLU A 281 -17.68 -0.73 -26.97
CA GLU A 281 -17.86 -2.18 -26.86
C GLU A 281 -16.60 -2.97 -27.26
N LEU A 282 -16.49 -4.20 -26.77
CA LEU A 282 -15.46 -5.14 -27.18
C LEU A 282 -15.68 -5.58 -28.64
N PRO A 283 -14.74 -5.33 -29.58
CA PRO A 283 -14.96 -5.61 -30.99
C PRO A 283 -15.08 -7.10 -31.27
N VAL A 284 -16.24 -7.53 -31.79
CA VAL A 284 -16.54 -8.95 -32.11
C VAL A 284 -15.50 -9.57 -33.05
N GLY A 285 -14.79 -8.74 -33.82
CA GLY A 285 -13.67 -9.16 -34.68
C GLY A 285 -12.56 -9.91 -33.96
N ILE A 286 -12.36 -9.72 -32.65
CA ILE A 286 -11.40 -10.46 -31.81
C ILE A 286 -11.62 -11.98 -31.92
N SER A 287 -12.86 -12.43 -32.15
CA SER A 287 -13.17 -13.86 -32.39
C SER A 287 -12.47 -14.49 -33.60
N LYS A 288 -11.87 -13.70 -34.50
CA LYS A 288 -11.06 -14.19 -35.62
C LYS A 288 -9.61 -14.51 -35.24
N LEU A 289 -9.17 -14.13 -34.03
CA LEU A 289 -7.81 -14.35 -33.54
C LEU A 289 -7.67 -15.75 -32.97
N SER A 290 -7.55 -16.74 -33.85
CA SER A 290 -7.52 -18.16 -33.47
C SER A 290 -6.31 -18.58 -32.62
N ALA A 291 -5.24 -17.78 -32.61
CA ALA A 291 -4.06 -18.00 -31.79
C ALA A 291 -4.17 -17.35 -30.39
N LEU A 292 -5.22 -16.56 -30.13
CA LEU A 292 -5.36 -15.81 -28.89
C LEU A 292 -5.51 -16.76 -27.70
N VAL A 293 -4.67 -16.56 -26.70
CA VAL A 293 -4.60 -17.33 -25.46
C VAL A 293 -5.10 -16.48 -24.29
N GLU A 294 -4.70 -15.20 -24.25
CA GLU A 294 -4.97 -14.30 -23.14
C GLU A 294 -5.54 -12.98 -23.65
N LEU A 295 -6.63 -12.54 -23.01
CA LEU A 295 -7.28 -11.26 -23.25
C LEU A 295 -7.49 -10.56 -21.92
N ASP A 296 -6.75 -9.47 -21.70
CA ASP A 296 -6.94 -8.56 -20.58
C ASP A 296 -7.26 -7.15 -21.06
N VAL A 297 -8.48 -6.72 -20.77
CA VAL A 297 -8.97 -5.36 -21.01
C VAL A 297 -9.52 -4.74 -19.73
N SER A 298 -9.07 -5.24 -18.57
CA SER A 298 -9.55 -4.81 -17.26
C SER A 298 -9.21 -3.35 -16.95
N GLN A 299 -9.88 -2.74 -15.96
CA GLN A 299 -9.63 -1.36 -15.52
C GLN A 299 -9.67 -0.35 -16.68
N ASN A 300 -10.82 -0.31 -17.36
CA ASN A 300 -11.11 0.57 -18.49
C ASN A 300 -12.55 1.10 -18.37
N ASN A 301 -13.03 1.79 -19.41
CA ASN A 301 -14.40 2.32 -19.51
C ASN A 301 -15.22 1.56 -20.58
N LEU A 302 -14.98 0.26 -20.77
CA LEU A 302 -15.66 -0.55 -21.79
C LEU A 302 -17.09 -0.88 -21.37
N THR A 303 -17.99 -0.88 -22.34
CA THR A 303 -19.43 -1.09 -22.15
C THR A 303 -19.95 -2.25 -23.01
N GLY A 304 -21.26 -2.49 -22.98
CA GLY A 304 -21.92 -3.52 -23.79
C GLY A 304 -21.89 -4.90 -23.14
N ASN A 305 -22.20 -5.92 -23.92
CA ASN A 305 -22.25 -7.32 -23.45
C ASN A 305 -20.98 -8.07 -23.83
N LEU A 306 -20.64 -9.15 -23.10
CA LEU A 306 -19.62 -10.12 -23.53
C LEU A 306 -20.11 -10.85 -24.80
N PRO A 307 -19.48 -10.67 -25.98
CA PRO A 307 -19.97 -11.29 -27.20
C PRO A 307 -19.83 -12.82 -27.17
N GLU A 308 -20.88 -13.54 -27.57
CA GLU A 308 -20.90 -15.01 -27.59
C GLU A 308 -19.71 -15.60 -28.36
N LYS A 309 -19.32 -14.98 -29.48
CA LYS A 309 -18.18 -15.43 -30.29
C LYS A 309 -16.83 -15.31 -29.58
N ILE A 310 -16.67 -14.33 -28.68
CA ILE A 310 -15.45 -14.16 -27.87
C ILE A 310 -15.50 -15.14 -26.70
N ALA A 311 -16.64 -15.30 -26.04
CA ALA A 311 -16.84 -16.30 -25.01
C ALA A 311 -16.58 -17.74 -25.49
N ALA A 312 -16.83 -18.03 -26.78
CA ALA A 312 -16.56 -19.32 -27.40
C ALA A 312 -15.08 -19.58 -27.75
N MET A 313 -14.21 -18.58 -27.62
CA MET A 313 -12.79 -18.72 -27.94
C MET A 313 -12.08 -19.65 -26.94
N PRO A 314 -11.05 -20.39 -27.37
CA PRO A 314 -10.32 -21.32 -26.51
C PRO A 314 -9.27 -20.62 -25.63
N LEU A 315 -9.65 -19.51 -24.98
CA LEU A 315 -8.78 -18.69 -24.13
C LEU A 315 -8.38 -19.41 -22.85
N THR A 316 -7.16 -19.17 -22.38
CA THR A 316 -6.68 -19.58 -21.06
C THR A 316 -7.05 -18.55 -20.00
N SER A 317 -6.97 -17.26 -20.34
CA SER A 317 -7.28 -16.14 -19.43
C SER A 317 -8.24 -15.16 -20.10
N LEU A 318 -9.32 -14.82 -19.41
CA LEU A 318 -10.28 -13.79 -19.82
C LEU A 318 -10.53 -12.82 -18.65
N ASN A 319 -9.95 -11.63 -18.74
CA ASN A 319 -10.04 -10.58 -17.73
C ASN A 319 -10.75 -9.35 -18.30
N LEU A 320 -11.95 -9.08 -17.77
CA LEU A 320 -12.83 -7.98 -18.14
C LEU A 320 -13.20 -7.09 -16.94
N ASN A 321 -12.57 -7.32 -15.78
CA ASN A 321 -12.93 -6.67 -14.53
C ASN A 321 -12.72 -5.13 -14.55
N ASP A 322 -13.38 -4.43 -13.63
CA ASP A 322 -13.29 -2.97 -13.48
C ASP A 322 -13.62 -2.23 -14.78
N ASN A 323 -14.82 -2.49 -15.30
CA ASN A 323 -15.38 -1.90 -16.52
C ASN A 323 -16.90 -1.69 -16.32
N PHE A 324 -17.61 -1.39 -17.40
CA PHE A 324 -19.06 -1.19 -17.43
C PHE A 324 -19.76 -2.24 -18.31
N PHE A 325 -19.22 -3.46 -18.40
CA PHE A 325 -19.88 -4.56 -19.10
C PHE A 325 -21.19 -4.92 -18.42
N SER A 326 -22.17 -5.35 -19.21
CA SER A 326 -23.52 -5.68 -18.77
C SER A 326 -24.05 -6.95 -19.47
N GLY A 327 -25.33 -7.27 -19.25
CA GLY A 327 -25.97 -8.45 -19.82
C GLY A 327 -25.57 -9.76 -19.13
N GLU A 328 -25.87 -10.89 -19.76
CA GLU A 328 -25.57 -12.22 -19.22
C GLU A 328 -24.24 -12.77 -19.76
N VAL A 329 -23.59 -13.66 -18.99
CA VAL A 329 -22.42 -14.40 -19.47
C VAL A 329 -22.86 -15.51 -20.44
N PRO A 330 -22.40 -15.52 -21.71
CA PRO A 330 -22.83 -16.50 -22.69
C PRO A 330 -22.56 -17.95 -22.26
N VAL A 331 -23.57 -18.82 -22.39
CA VAL A 331 -23.49 -20.24 -21.99
C VAL A 331 -22.34 -21.00 -22.67
N VAL A 332 -21.97 -20.59 -23.90
CA VAL A 332 -20.87 -21.18 -24.66
C VAL A 332 -19.52 -21.09 -23.94
N LEU A 333 -19.33 -20.16 -23.00
CA LEU A 333 -18.10 -20.04 -22.20
C LEU A 333 -17.78 -21.35 -21.46
N ALA A 334 -18.80 -22.08 -21.00
CA ALA A 334 -18.62 -23.36 -20.31
C ALA A 334 -18.05 -24.48 -21.19
N ALA A 335 -18.06 -24.31 -22.51
CA ALA A 335 -17.44 -25.26 -23.45
C ALA A 335 -15.92 -25.04 -23.61
N ASN A 336 -15.37 -23.92 -23.12
CA ASN A 336 -13.95 -23.63 -23.22
C ASN A 336 -13.13 -24.64 -22.39
N ARG A 337 -12.21 -25.35 -23.04
CA ARG A 337 -11.39 -26.40 -22.40
C ARG A 337 -10.08 -25.89 -21.81
N ASN A 338 -9.65 -24.70 -22.20
CA ASN A 338 -8.36 -24.13 -21.84
C ASN A 338 -8.47 -23.13 -20.69
N LEU A 339 -9.67 -22.66 -20.37
CA LEU A 339 -9.89 -21.61 -19.37
C LEU A 339 -9.31 -22.00 -18.00
N ARG A 340 -8.35 -21.23 -17.54
CA ARG A 340 -7.73 -21.29 -16.20
C ARG A 340 -8.12 -20.09 -15.35
N GLN A 341 -8.25 -18.91 -15.97
CA GLN A 341 -8.56 -17.67 -15.27
C GLN A 341 -9.77 -16.98 -15.89
N LEU A 342 -10.72 -16.58 -15.03
CA LEU A 342 -11.89 -15.79 -15.42
C LEU A 342 -12.13 -14.70 -14.39
N LYS A 343 -11.92 -13.44 -14.81
CA LYS A 343 -12.12 -12.25 -13.96
C LYS A 343 -13.11 -11.30 -14.60
N LEU A 344 -14.30 -11.20 -14.01
CA LEU A 344 -15.41 -10.35 -14.47
C LEU A 344 -15.86 -9.34 -13.41
N PHE A 345 -15.13 -9.22 -12.31
CA PHE A 345 -15.57 -8.47 -11.16
C PHE A 345 -15.70 -6.96 -11.41
N ASN A 346 -16.48 -6.28 -10.57
CA ASN A 346 -16.72 -4.84 -10.66
C ASN A 346 -17.21 -4.41 -12.05
N ASN A 347 -18.36 -4.95 -12.42
CA ASN A 347 -19.09 -4.69 -13.67
C ASN A 347 -20.60 -4.68 -13.38
N SER A 348 -21.44 -4.66 -14.42
CA SER A 348 -22.90 -4.72 -14.34
C SER A 348 -23.49 -5.99 -14.97
N PHE A 349 -22.78 -7.13 -14.92
CA PHE A 349 -23.29 -8.41 -15.41
C PHE A 349 -24.50 -8.87 -14.59
N THR A 350 -25.43 -9.57 -15.24
CA THR A 350 -26.70 -10.05 -14.69
C THR A 350 -26.96 -11.51 -15.09
N GLY A 351 -28.12 -12.06 -14.69
CA GLY A 351 -28.50 -13.43 -15.00
C GLY A 351 -27.73 -14.47 -14.20
N SER A 352 -27.83 -15.74 -14.59
CA SER A 352 -27.11 -16.84 -13.93
C SER A 352 -25.82 -17.18 -14.66
N LEU A 353 -24.79 -17.59 -13.90
CA LEU A 353 -23.60 -18.18 -14.50
C LEU A 353 -23.92 -19.48 -15.26
N PRO A 354 -23.20 -19.81 -16.35
CA PRO A 354 -23.38 -21.08 -17.04
C PRO A 354 -23.20 -22.28 -16.10
N SER A 355 -24.22 -23.13 -15.97
CA SER A 355 -24.23 -24.23 -14.99
C SER A 355 -23.12 -25.27 -15.19
N GLU A 356 -22.65 -25.43 -16.42
CA GLU A 356 -21.58 -26.36 -16.80
C GLU A 356 -20.17 -25.73 -16.71
N LEU A 357 -20.04 -24.48 -16.26
CA LEU A 357 -18.76 -23.79 -16.14
C LEU A 357 -17.81 -24.56 -15.21
N GLY A 358 -16.54 -24.70 -15.63
CA GLY A 358 -15.51 -25.48 -14.95
C GLY A 358 -15.52 -26.98 -15.24
N LYS A 359 -16.58 -27.53 -15.85
CA LYS A 359 -16.65 -28.97 -16.19
C LYS A 359 -15.58 -29.38 -17.21
N ASN A 360 -15.34 -28.52 -18.19
CA ASN A 360 -14.43 -28.79 -19.30
C ASN A 360 -13.05 -28.14 -19.11
N SER A 361 -12.88 -27.30 -18.10
CA SER A 361 -11.74 -26.39 -17.96
C SER A 361 -10.94 -26.71 -16.70
N GLU A 362 -9.64 -26.44 -16.72
CA GLU A 362 -8.78 -26.51 -15.54
C GLU A 362 -8.79 -25.17 -14.79
N LEU A 363 -9.98 -24.73 -14.35
CA LEU A 363 -10.15 -23.43 -13.72
C LEU A 363 -9.33 -23.32 -12.42
N GLU A 364 -8.55 -22.26 -12.28
CA GLU A 364 -7.62 -21.98 -11.18
C GLU A 364 -8.04 -20.74 -10.39
N ASP A 365 -8.38 -19.64 -11.09
CA ASP A 365 -8.74 -18.35 -10.48
C ASP A 365 -10.09 -17.86 -11.07
N PHE A 366 -11.09 -17.74 -10.20
CA PHE A 366 -12.45 -17.37 -10.56
C PHE A 366 -12.93 -16.19 -9.71
N ASP A 367 -13.09 -15.03 -10.34
CA ASP A 367 -13.58 -13.81 -9.70
C ASP A 367 -14.69 -13.14 -10.52
N VAL A 368 -15.90 -13.14 -9.96
CA VAL A 368 -17.09 -12.51 -10.55
C VAL A 368 -17.78 -11.58 -9.54
N SER A 369 -17.04 -11.14 -8.52
CA SER A 369 -17.57 -10.31 -7.44
C SER A 369 -18.08 -8.94 -7.92
N THR A 370 -18.90 -8.27 -7.10
CA THR A 370 -19.41 -6.91 -7.37
C THR A 370 -20.09 -6.81 -8.74
N ASN A 371 -21.18 -7.56 -8.89
CA ASN A 371 -22.03 -7.61 -10.10
C ASN A 371 -23.50 -7.85 -9.68
N GLY A 372 -24.39 -8.06 -10.65
CA GLY A 372 -25.79 -8.43 -10.46
C GLY A 372 -26.10 -9.90 -10.73
N PHE A 373 -25.14 -10.83 -10.56
CA PHE A 373 -25.36 -12.25 -10.83
C PHE A 373 -26.39 -12.87 -9.88
N THR A 374 -27.24 -13.73 -10.43
CA THR A 374 -28.31 -14.45 -9.72
C THR A 374 -28.16 -15.97 -9.89
N GLY A 375 -29.03 -16.74 -9.24
CA GLY A 375 -29.04 -18.20 -9.36
C GLY A 375 -27.94 -18.88 -8.53
N GLN A 376 -27.68 -20.16 -8.81
CA GLN A 376 -26.75 -20.99 -8.04
C GLN A 376 -25.33 -20.92 -8.60
N LEU A 377 -24.33 -21.21 -7.74
CA LEU A 377 -22.96 -21.41 -8.21
C LEU A 377 -22.84 -22.68 -9.08
N PRO A 378 -22.08 -22.65 -10.20
CA PRO A 378 -21.90 -23.82 -11.05
C PRO A 378 -21.23 -24.99 -10.33
N GLN A 379 -21.87 -26.15 -10.24
CA GLN A 379 -21.36 -27.28 -9.45
C GLN A 379 -19.99 -27.83 -9.89
N TYR A 380 -19.52 -27.46 -11.08
CA TYR A 380 -18.31 -28.00 -11.69
C TYR A 380 -17.10 -27.06 -11.65
N LEU A 381 -17.14 -25.92 -10.95
CA LEU A 381 -16.00 -24.98 -10.93
C LEU A 381 -14.68 -25.67 -10.54
N CYS A 382 -14.71 -26.61 -9.58
CA CYS A 382 -13.53 -27.39 -9.19
C CYS A 382 -13.53 -28.85 -9.71
N HIS A 383 -14.23 -29.15 -10.81
CA HIS A 383 -14.34 -30.53 -11.30
C HIS A 383 -12.97 -31.18 -11.62
N ARG A 384 -11.98 -30.38 -12.01
CA ARG A 384 -10.61 -30.84 -12.34
C ARG A 384 -9.61 -30.76 -11.19
N ASN A 385 -10.05 -30.38 -9.98
CA ASN A 385 -9.19 -30.19 -8.81
C ASN A 385 -7.98 -29.29 -9.08
N LYS A 386 -8.25 -28.12 -9.67
CA LYS A 386 -7.26 -27.06 -9.97
C LYS A 386 -7.64 -25.71 -9.37
N LEU A 387 -8.87 -25.55 -8.91
CA LEU A 387 -9.40 -24.28 -8.45
C LEU A 387 -8.75 -23.89 -7.13
N GLN A 388 -8.15 -22.71 -7.11
CA GLN A 388 -7.42 -22.17 -5.95
C GLN A 388 -8.21 -21.04 -5.29
N ARG A 389 -8.90 -20.22 -6.09
CA ARG A 389 -9.58 -19.01 -5.62
C ARG A 389 -11.01 -18.94 -6.16
N ILE A 390 -11.97 -18.72 -5.25
CA ILE A 390 -13.37 -18.41 -5.57
C ILE A 390 -13.73 -17.08 -4.93
N VAL A 391 -14.05 -16.09 -5.76
CA VAL A 391 -14.43 -14.75 -5.32
C VAL A 391 -15.73 -14.34 -6.03
N VAL A 392 -16.83 -14.25 -5.28
CA VAL A 392 -18.18 -14.00 -5.81
C VAL A 392 -18.99 -13.01 -4.96
N PHE A 393 -18.33 -12.32 -4.03
CA PHE A 393 -18.99 -11.45 -3.07
C PHE A 393 -19.75 -10.30 -3.73
N THR A 394 -20.72 -9.71 -3.01
CA THR A 394 -21.57 -8.59 -3.50
C THR A 394 -22.22 -8.92 -4.84
N ASN A 395 -23.12 -9.91 -4.79
CA ASN A 395 -23.97 -10.36 -5.88
C ASN A 395 -25.34 -10.78 -5.32
N LEU A 396 -26.18 -11.41 -6.15
CA LEU A 396 -27.48 -11.96 -5.77
C LEU A 396 -27.50 -13.50 -5.90
N PHE A 397 -26.35 -14.17 -5.75
CA PHE A 397 -26.30 -15.64 -5.81
C PHE A 397 -27.13 -16.25 -4.69
N ASN A 398 -27.85 -17.33 -4.99
CA ASN A 398 -28.76 -18.02 -4.09
C ASN A 398 -28.54 -19.53 -4.08
N GLY A 399 -29.35 -20.25 -3.29
CA GLY A 399 -29.22 -21.70 -3.11
C GLY A 399 -28.05 -22.06 -2.19
N THR A 400 -27.58 -23.31 -2.29
CA THR A 400 -26.52 -23.88 -1.44
C THR A 400 -25.16 -23.84 -2.11
N ILE A 401 -24.08 -23.92 -1.33
CA ILE A 401 -22.74 -24.20 -1.87
C ILE A 401 -22.73 -25.64 -2.43
N PRO A 402 -22.27 -25.87 -3.67
CA PRO A 402 -22.14 -27.21 -4.22
C PRO A 402 -21.26 -28.11 -3.34
N GLY A 403 -21.76 -29.29 -2.98
CA GLY A 403 -21.03 -30.24 -2.14
C GLY A 403 -19.69 -30.68 -2.74
N SER A 404 -19.59 -30.70 -4.07
CA SER A 404 -18.36 -31.01 -4.83
C SER A 404 -17.18 -30.09 -4.49
N TYR A 405 -17.42 -28.88 -3.97
CA TYR A 405 -16.33 -28.00 -3.58
C TYR A 405 -15.64 -28.45 -2.30
N GLY A 406 -16.30 -29.27 -1.48
CA GLY A 406 -15.69 -29.87 -0.30
C GLY A 406 -14.61 -30.92 -0.62
N ASP A 407 -14.55 -31.38 -1.87
CA ASP A 407 -13.54 -32.32 -2.37
C ASP A 407 -12.40 -31.61 -3.15
N CYS A 408 -12.36 -30.27 -3.09
CA CYS A 408 -11.44 -29.43 -3.86
C CYS A 408 -10.18 -29.10 -3.05
N ASP A 409 -9.23 -30.04 -2.97
CA ASP A 409 -8.01 -29.92 -2.15
C ASP A 409 -7.12 -28.71 -2.52
N THR A 410 -7.24 -28.20 -3.75
CA THR A 410 -6.45 -27.04 -4.22
C THR A 410 -6.99 -25.70 -3.74
N LEU A 411 -8.21 -25.65 -3.22
CA LEU A 411 -8.90 -24.41 -2.87
C LEU A 411 -8.30 -23.80 -1.61
N ASN A 412 -7.78 -22.58 -1.73
CA ASN A 412 -7.10 -21.88 -0.64
C ASN A 412 -7.74 -20.53 -0.28
N TYR A 413 -8.58 -19.96 -1.14
CA TYR A 413 -9.13 -18.61 -0.93
C TYR A 413 -10.60 -18.53 -1.34
N ILE A 414 -11.48 -18.24 -0.40
CA ILE A 414 -12.93 -18.26 -0.61
C ILE A 414 -13.57 -16.98 -0.07
N ARG A 415 -14.21 -16.23 -0.97
CA ARG A 415 -14.96 -15.01 -0.65
C ARG A 415 -16.32 -14.99 -1.33
N ILE A 416 -17.37 -15.25 -0.57
CA ILE A 416 -18.74 -15.34 -1.08
C ILE A 416 -19.73 -14.45 -0.29
N GLU A 417 -19.19 -13.53 0.52
CA GLU A 417 -19.97 -12.64 1.38
C GLU A 417 -20.94 -11.72 0.62
N ASN A 418 -21.94 -11.17 1.30
CA ASN A 418 -22.94 -10.27 0.74
C ASN A 418 -23.68 -10.88 -0.48
N ASN A 419 -24.34 -12.01 -0.26
CA ASN A 419 -25.14 -12.73 -1.25
C ASN A 419 -26.44 -13.26 -0.60
N GLN A 420 -27.17 -14.13 -1.29
CA GLN A 420 -28.39 -14.77 -0.83
C GLN A 420 -28.21 -16.29 -0.65
N PHE A 421 -26.98 -16.77 -0.41
CA PHE A 421 -26.74 -18.20 -0.17
C PHE A 421 -27.47 -18.68 1.09
N SER A 422 -27.90 -19.93 1.08
CA SER A 422 -28.75 -20.54 2.12
C SER A 422 -28.39 -22.01 2.33
N GLY A 423 -29.03 -22.65 3.32
CA GLY A 423 -28.77 -24.04 3.68
C GLY A 423 -27.44 -24.25 4.42
N GLU A 424 -27.05 -25.51 4.60
CA GLU A 424 -25.83 -25.86 5.33
C GLU A 424 -24.58 -25.77 4.44
N VAL A 425 -23.48 -25.32 5.03
CA VAL A 425 -22.15 -25.35 4.38
C VAL A 425 -21.65 -26.81 4.38
N PRO A 426 -21.28 -27.40 3.22
CA PRO A 426 -20.84 -28.79 3.13
C PRO A 426 -19.68 -29.11 4.08
N SER A 427 -19.71 -30.28 4.73
CA SER A 427 -18.70 -30.66 5.74
C SER A 427 -17.26 -30.64 5.21
N GLY A 428 -17.06 -31.08 3.96
CA GLY A 428 -15.74 -31.07 3.29
C GLY A 428 -15.17 -29.67 3.14
N PHE A 429 -16.03 -28.65 2.97
CA PHE A 429 -15.65 -27.26 2.79
C PHE A 429 -14.98 -26.66 4.04
N TRP A 430 -15.34 -27.17 5.22
CA TRP A 430 -14.71 -26.80 6.49
C TRP A 430 -13.35 -27.47 6.70
N SER A 431 -13.09 -28.61 6.05
CA SER A 431 -11.91 -29.46 6.28
C SER A 431 -10.81 -29.32 5.21
N LEU A 432 -10.90 -28.31 4.34
CA LEU A 432 -9.92 -28.07 3.28
C LEU A 432 -8.58 -27.61 3.90
N SER A 433 -7.55 -28.45 3.83
CA SER A 433 -6.26 -28.21 4.50
C SER A 433 -5.48 -27.00 3.96
N GLY A 434 -5.65 -26.70 2.67
CA GLY A 434 -5.06 -25.53 2.02
C GLY A 434 -5.82 -24.22 2.25
N LEU A 435 -6.99 -24.25 2.90
CA LEU A 435 -7.86 -23.09 3.03
C LEU A 435 -7.28 -22.06 4.00
N SER A 436 -6.96 -20.88 3.47
CA SER A 436 -6.41 -19.75 4.22
C SER A 436 -7.48 -18.74 4.65
N HIS A 437 -8.40 -18.41 3.74
CA HIS A 437 -9.45 -17.41 3.98
C HIS A 437 -10.82 -18.00 3.66
N LEU A 438 -11.72 -17.96 4.65
CA LEU A 438 -13.12 -18.38 4.50
C LEU A 438 -14.07 -17.25 4.89
N HIS A 439 -14.58 -16.54 3.88
CA HIS A 439 -15.47 -15.39 4.07
C HIS A 439 -16.87 -15.70 3.52
N LEU A 440 -17.83 -15.84 4.44
CA LEU A 440 -19.22 -16.21 4.19
C LEU A 440 -20.22 -15.16 4.70
N GLN A 441 -19.75 -13.97 5.10
CA GLN A 441 -20.57 -13.02 5.86
C GLN A 441 -21.83 -12.57 5.09
N ASN A 442 -22.86 -12.13 5.82
CA ASN A 442 -24.06 -11.51 5.26
C ASN A 442 -24.73 -12.37 4.18
N ASN A 443 -25.11 -13.58 4.58
CA ASN A 443 -25.83 -14.56 3.78
C ASN A 443 -26.98 -15.15 4.64
N GLN A 444 -27.54 -16.28 4.24
CA GLN A 444 -28.60 -17.00 4.95
C GLN A 444 -28.16 -18.43 5.33
N PHE A 445 -26.86 -18.68 5.52
CA PHE A 445 -26.35 -20.00 5.86
C PHE A 445 -26.88 -20.50 7.21
N GLU A 446 -27.11 -21.80 7.28
CA GLU A 446 -27.69 -22.52 8.41
C GLU A 446 -26.78 -23.65 8.89
N GLY A 447 -27.19 -24.37 9.93
CA GLY A 447 -26.45 -25.52 10.48
C GLY A 447 -25.42 -25.12 11.53
N THR A 448 -24.49 -26.04 11.78
CA THR A 448 -23.44 -25.92 12.81
C THR A 448 -22.05 -25.91 12.17
N VAL A 449 -21.06 -25.30 12.82
CA VAL A 449 -19.65 -25.48 12.43
C VAL A 449 -19.17 -26.86 12.90
N PRO A 450 -18.76 -27.77 12.00
CA PRO A 450 -18.39 -29.12 12.37
C PRO A 450 -16.99 -29.19 13.01
N PRO A 451 -16.73 -30.18 13.89
CA PRO A 451 -15.38 -30.43 14.44
C PRO A 451 -14.29 -30.66 13.39
N SER A 452 -14.66 -31.11 12.18
CA SER A 452 -13.73 -31.34 11.07
C SER A 452 -12.99 -30.07 10.62
N ILE A 453 -13.43 -28.89 11.06
CA ILE A 453 -12.76 -27.60 10.83
C ILE A 453 -11.30 -27.60 11.27
N SER A 454 -10.91 -28.43 12.26
CA SER A 454 -9.51 -28.55 12.69
C SER A 454 -8.56 -29.00 11.57
N SER A 455 -9.08 -29.58 10.50
CA SER A 455 -8.27 -30.04 9.37
C SER A 455 -7.79 -28.89 8.47
N ALA A 456 -8.40 -27.70 8.57
CA ALA A 456 -8.04 -26.52 7.80
C ALA A 456 -6.83 -25.78 8.40
N GLU A 457 -5.70 -26.49 8.54
CA GLU A 457 -4.51 -26.05 9.28
C GLU A 457 -3.92 -24.70 8.81
N SER A 458 -4.15 -24.33 7.55
CA SER A 458 -3.66 -23.08 6.95
C SER A 458 -4.58 -21.88 7.20
N MET A 459 -5.70 -22.04 7.91
CA MET A 459 -6.73 -21.00 8.04
C MET A 459 -6.25 -19.82 8.89
N THR A 460 -6.24 -18.64 8.29
CA THR A 460 -5.87 -17.38 8.93
C THR A 460 -7.09 -16.51 9.26
N SER A 461 -8.18 -16.65 8.49
CA SER A 461 -9.38 -15.82 8.63
C SER A 461 -10.66 -16.64 8.51
N LEU A 462 -11.48 -16.62 9.56
CA LEU A 462 -12.81 -17.21 9.59
C LEU A 462 -13.87 -16.12 9.79
N LEU A 463 -14.55 -15.73 8.73
CA LEU A 463 -15.55 -14.68 8.75
C LEU A 463 -16.91 -15.21 8.30
N ILE A 464 -17.82 -15.45 9.23
CA ILE A 464 -19.15 -16.03 8.95
C ILE A 464 -20.30 -15.20 9.54
N ALA A 465 -20.02 -13.93 9.83
CA ALA A 465 -20.95 -13.01 10.46
C ALA A 465 -22.27 -12.81 9.68
N GLY A 466 -23.36 -12.46 10.35
CA GLY A 466 -24.61 -12.09 9.67
C GLY A 466 -25.26 -13.25 8.92
N ASN A 467 -25.35 -14.41 9.57
CA ASN A 467 -25.93 -15.64 9.03
C ASN A 467 -26.92 -16.24 10.06
N ARG A 468 -27.31 -17.51 9.87
CA ARG A 468 -28.18 -18.27 10.78
C ARG A 468 -27.47 -19.50 11.37
N PHE A 469 -26.13 -19.49 11.44
CA PHE A 469 -25.37 -20.56 12.08
C PHE A 469 -25.79 -20.71 13.54
N SER A 470 -25.87 -21.96 14.00
CA SER A 470 -26.41 -22.32 15.31
C SER A 470 -25.58 -23.41 15.98
N GLY A 471 -25.99 -23.82 17.18
CA GLY A 471 -25.26 -24.80 17.99
C GLY A 471 -24.04 -24.19 18.67
N ASN A 472 -23.18 -25.07 19.22
CA ASN A 472 -22.00 -24.65 19.95
C ASN A 472 -20.82 -24.39 19.01
N ILE A 473 -19.92 -23.50 19.41
CA ILE A 473 -18.63 -23.33 18.75
C ILE A 473 -17.77 -24.56 19.08
N PRO A 474 -17.29 -25.34 18.10
CA PRO A 474 -16.49 -26.54 18.37
C PRO A 474 -15.12 -26.17 18.96
N SER A 475 -14.65 -26.95 19.94
CA SER A 475 -13.33 -26.74 20.57
C SER A 475 -12.17 -26.94 19.60
N GLU A 476 -12.40 -27.69 18.53
CA GLU A 476 -11.48 -28.00 17.45
C GLU A 476 -11.01 -26.75 16.70
N ILE A 477 -11.77 -25.64 16.74
CA ILE A 477 -11.33 -24.34 16.20
C ILE A 477 -10.01 -23.86 16.84
N CYS A 478 -9.72 -24.29 18.07
CA CYS A 478 -8.49 -23.93 18.78
C CYS A 478 -7.23 -24.61 18.22
N GLN A 479 -7.37 -25.60 17.33
CA GLN A 479 -6.26 -26.25 16.64
C GLN A 479 -5.77 -25.45 15.42
N LEU A 480 -6.53 -24.45 15.00
CA LEU A 480 -6.20 -23.57 13.87
C LEU A 480 -5.26 -22.46 14.34
N HIS A 481 -4.00 -22.83 14.58
CA HIS A 481 -2.99 -21.97 15.21
C HIS A 481 -2.62 -20.72 14.39
N GLU A 482 -2.93 -20.72 13.09
CA GLU A 482 -2.68 -19.62 12.16
C GLU A 482 -3.80 -18.56 12.16
N LEU A 483 -4.91 -18.78 12.89
CA LEU A 483 -6.02 -17.84 12.95
C LEU A 483 -5.59 -16.47 13.52
N THR A 484 -5.85 -15.44 12.72
CA THR A 484 -5.67 -14.03 13.07
C THR A 484 -7.00 -13.32 13.29
N VAL A 485 -8.06 -13.74 12.59
CA VAL A 485 -9.38 -13.11 12.69
C VAL A 485 -10.46 -14.18 12.79
N ILE A 486 -11.31 -14.04 13.81
CA ILE A 486 -12.54 -14.82 13.97
C ILE A 486 -13.69 -13.84 14.10
N ASN A 487 -14.61 -13.85 13.12
CA ASN A 487 -15.86 -13.11 13.19
C ASN A 487 -17.07 -14.03 13.00
N LEU A 488 -17.74 -14.32 14.11
CA LEU A 488 -18.95 -15.14 14.19
C LEU A 488 -20.20 -14.29 14.54
N SER A 489 -20.08 -12.97 14.52
CA SER A 489 -21.12 -12.06 15.02
C SER A 489 -22.45 -12.18 14.25
N LYS A 490 -23.56 -11.72 14.85
CA LYS A 490 -24.89 -11.70 14.22
C LYS A 490 -25.31 -13.10 13.71
N ASN A 491 -25.27 -14.09 14.58
CA ASN A 491 -25.66 -15.48 14.31
C ASN A 491 -26.56 -16.01 15.46
N LYS A 492 -26.73 -17.34 15.54
CA LYS A 492 -27.51 -18.02 16.58
C LYS A 492 -26.63 -18.99 17.40
N PHE A 493 -25.34 -18.71 17.56
CA PHE A 493 -24.45 -19.57 18.35
C PHE A 493 -24.88 -19.60 19.81
N THR A 494 -24.86 -20.80 20.40
CA THR A 494 -25.23 -21.09 21.78
C THR A 494 -24.06 -21.72 22.53
N GLY A 495 -24.24 -21.93 23.84
CA GLY A 495 -23.21 -22.55 24.68
C GLY A 495 -22.05 -21.62 24.96
N ASP A 496 -20.99 -22.17 25.52
CA ASP A 496 -19.89 -21.38 26.05
C ASP A 496 -18.84 -21.06 24.98
N VAL A 497 -18.15 -19.93 25.15
CA VAL A 497 -16.93 -19.65 24.36
C VAL A 497 -15.86 -20.70 24.75
N PRO A 498 -15.32 -21.48 23.80
CA PRO A 498 -14.36 -22.53 24.12
C PRO A 498 -13.14 -21.97 24.85
N SER A 499 -12.84 -22.47 26.06
CA SER A 499 -11.76 -21.92 26.90
C SER A 499 -10.38 -22.00 26.23
N CYS A 500 -10.18 -22.98 25.35
CA CYS A 500 -8.97 -23.16 24.55
C CYS A 500 -8.71 -22.05 23.54
N ILE A 501 -9.70 -21.19 23.24
CA ILE A 501 -9.57 -20.10 22.25
C ILE A 501 -8.50 -19.08 22.67
N THR A 502 -8.23 -19.01 23.98
CA THR A 502 -7.12 -18.24 24.56
C THR A 502 -5.74 -18.72 24.10
N GLY A 503 -5.63 -19.95 23.60
CA GLY A 503 -4.41 -20.53 23.05
C GLY A 503 -4.05 -20.07 21.63
N LEU A 504 -4.96 -19.38 20.93
CA LEU A 504 -4.71 -18.83 19.59
C LEU A 504 -3.89 -17.54 19.70
N LYS A 505 -2.56 -17.67 19.68
CA LYS A 505 -1.64 -16.56 19.98
C LYS A 505 -1.57 -15.49 18.89
N LYS A 506 -1.77 -15.89 17.62
CA LYS A 506 -1.81 -15.00 16.45
C LYS A 506 -3.13 -14.24 16.31
N LEU A 507 -4.11 -14.51 17.17
CA LEU A 507 -5.45 -13.94 17.08
C LEU A 507 -5.40 -12.42 17.38
N GLN A 508 -5.79 -11.63 16.39
CA GLN A 508 -5.83 -10.16 16.44
C GLN A 508 -7.24 -9.63 16.67
N LYS A 509 -8.26 -10.32 16.16
CA LYS A 509 -9.65 -9.90 16.26
C LYS A 509 -10.57 -11.06 16.61
N LEU A 510 -11.38 -10.87 17.64
CA LEU A 510 -12.39 -11.81 18.10
C LEU A 510 -13.74 -11.12 18.22
N GLU A 511 -14.62 -11.38 17.25
CA GLU A 511 -15.94 -10.76 17.13
C GLU A 511 -17.02 -11.85 17.20
N MET A 512 -17.82 -11.82 18.27
CA MET A 512 -18.88 -12.80 18.53
C MET A 512 -20.18 -12.14 19.01
N GLN A 513 -20.30 -10.83 18.81
CA GLN A 513 -21.46 -10.06 19.24
C GLN A 513 -22.76 -10.50 18.57
N GLU A 514 -23.89 -10.21 19.22
CA GLU A 514 -25.23 -10.53 18.70
C GLU A 514 -25.41 -12.04 18.43
N ASN A 515 -25.16 -12.85 19.46
CA ASN A 515 -25.39 -14.29 19.47
C ASN A 515 -26.18 -14.68 20.75
N GLN A 516 -26.24 -15.97 21.08
CA GLN A 516 -26.88 -16.51 22.28
C GLN A 516 -25.85 -17.22 23.18
N LEU A 517 -24.61 -16.74 23.19
CA LEU A 517 -23.51 -17.36 23.93
C LEU A 517 -23.72 -17.24 25.44
N THR A 518 -23.40 -18.31 26.16
CA THR A 518 -23.50 -18.43 27.62
C THR A 518 -22.11 -18.62 28.25
N GLY A 519 -22.07 -18.94 29.53
CA GLY A 519 -20.82 -19.23 30.23
C GLY A 519 -20.09 -17.97 30.68
N GLU A 520 -18.88 -18.20 31.19
CA GLU A 520 -17.98 -17.13 31.63
C GLU A 520 -16.98 -16.76 30.53
N ILE A 521 -16.48 -15.52 30.56
CA ILE A 521 -15.35 -15.13 29.71
C ILE A 521 -14.12 -15.94 30.15
N PRO A 522 -13.41 -16.66 29.24
CA PRO A 522 -12.28 -17.52 29.61
C PRO A 522 -11.19 -16.77 30.40
N ALA A 523 -10.76 -17.28 31.56
CA ALA A 523 -9.82 -16.57 32.44
C ALA A 523 -8.38 -16.47 31.91
N SER A 524 -7.94 -17.39 31.04
CA SER A 524 -6.55 -17.46 30.54
C SER A 524 -6.23 -16.49 29.38
N VAL A 525 -6.91 -15.33 29.33
CA VAL A 525 -6.82 -14.35 28.22
C VAL A 525 -5.41 -13.79 28.00
N LYS A 526 -4.53 -13.79 29.01
CA LYS A 526 -3.16 -13.27 28.93
C LYS A 526 -2.32 -13.87 27.79
N SER A 527 -2.70 -15.05 27.31
CA SER A 527 -2.03 -15.75 26.20
C SER A 527 -2.25 -15.08 24.84
N TRP A 528 -3.23 -14.19 24.71
CA TRP A 528 -3.49 -13.40 23.51
C TRP A 528 -2.50 -12.24 23.39
N THR A 529 -1.34 -12.51 22.78
CA THR A 529 -0.29 -11.48 22.62
C THR A 529 -0.62 -10.45 21.55
N ASP A 530 -1.43 -10.82 20.56
CA ASP A 530 -1.65 -10.00 19.37
C ASP A 530 -3.08 -9.44 19.28
N LEU A 531 -3.93 -9.73 20.27
CA LEU A 531 -5.35 -9.36 20.24
C LEU A 531 -5.56 -7.85 20.41
N THR A 532 -6.08 -7.25 19.35
CA THR A 532 -6.39 -5.82 19.25
C THR A 532 -7.86 -5.51 19.52
N GLU A 533 -8.75 -6.44 19.22
CA GLU A 533 -10.20 -6.25 19.25
C GLU A 533 -10.91 -7.47 19.84
N LEU A 534 -11.69 -7.20 20.90
CA LEU A 534 -12.55 -8.17 21.55
C LEU A 534 -13.98 -7.61 21.64
N ASN A 535 -14.90 -8.21 20.89
CA ASN A 535 -16.31 -7.86 20.92
C ASN A 535 -17.17 -9.08 21.22
N LEU A 536 -17.70 -9.12 22.44
CA LEU A 536 -18.59 -10.17 22.95
C LEU A 536 -19.98 -9.61 23.31
N SER A 537 -20.29 -8.41 22.84
CA SER A 537 -21.50 -7.70 23.23
C SER A 537 -22.79 -8.39 22.78
N ASN A 538 -23.92 -8.09 23.43
CA ASN A 538 -25.24 -8.60 23.08
C ASN A 538 -25.29 -10.15 23.05
N ASN A 539 -25.01 -10.77 24.20
CA ASN A 539 -25.03 -12.21 24.44
C ASN A 539 -25.66 -12.52 25.82
N HIS A 540 -25.46 -13.73 26.34
CA HIS A 540 -25.92 -14.19 27.67
C HIS A 540 -24.75 -14.57 28.59
N LEU A 541 -23.58 -13.95 28.41
CA LEU A 541 -22.38 -14.23 29.19
C LEU A 541 -22.57 -13.78 30.65
N TYR A 542 -22.14 -14.61 31.60
CA TYR A 542 -22.21 -14.33 33.04
C TYR A 542 -20.83 -14.44 33.70
N GLY A 543 -20.77 -14.29 35.02
CA GLY A 543 -19.50 -14.31 35.77
C GLY A 543 -18.86 -12.93 35.83
N THR A 544 -17.57 -12.87 36.12
CA THR A 544 -16.80 -11.63 36.28
C THR A 544 -16.00 -11.29 35.03
N ILE A 545 -15.66 -10.02 34.83
CA ILE A 545 -14.71 -9.61 33.79
C ILE A 545 -13.29 -10.05 34.25
N PRO A 546 -12.54 -10.86 33.46
CA PRO A 546 -11.20 -11.29 33.85
C PRO A 546 -10.22 -10.11 33.97
N PRO A 547 -9.57 -9.89 35.13
CA PRO A 547 -8.58 -8.83 35.31
C PRO A 547 -7.40 -8.91 34.33
N GLU A 548 -7.04 -10.12 33.90
CA GLU A 548 -5.96 -10.40 32.95
C GLU A 548 -6.17 -9.75 31.58
N LEU A 549 -7.41 -9.35 31.23
CA LEU A 549 -7.67 -8.55 30.02
C LEU A 549 -6.88 -7.23 30.05
N GLY A 550 -6.67 -6.66 31.23
CA GLY A 550 -5.90 -5.44 31.41
C GLY A 550 -4.40 -5.57 31.15
N ASP A 551 -3.89 -6.80 31.01
CA ASP A 551 -2.48 -7.09 30.72
C ASP A 551 -2.22 -7.41 29.24
N LEU A 552 -3.25 -7.34 28.38
CA LEU A 552 -3.08 -7.56 26.94
C LEU A 552 -2.29 -6.39 26.31
N PRO A 553 -1.22 -6.65 25.55
CA PRO A 553 -0.26 -5.62 25.18
C PRO A 553 -0.75 -4.68 24.07
N VAL A 554 -1.71 -5.11 23.25
CA VAL A 554 -2.17 -4.37 22.06
C VAL A 554 -3.71 -4.25 21.96
N LEU A 555 -4.45 -4.59 23.02
CA LEU A 555 -5.91 -4.48 23.03
C LEU A 555 -6.34 -3.00 23.04
N THR A 556 -7.10 -2.61 22.02
CA THR A 556 -7.59 -1.24 21.84
C THR A 556 -9.12 -1.14 21.70
N TYR A 557 -9.79 -2.25 21.41
CA TYR A 557 -11.24 -2.31 21.32
C TYR A 557 -11.78 -3.39 22.26
N LEU A 558 -12.63 -2.99 23.20
CA LEU A 558 -13.30 -3.89 24.14
C LEU A 558 -14.78 -3.54 24.26
N ASP A 559 -15.65 -4.40 23.75
CA ASP A 559 -17.09 -4.29 23.96
C ASP A 559 -17.66 -5.59 24.56
N LEU A 560 -18.14 -5.47 25.80
CA LEU A 560 -18.76 -6.53 26.58
C LEU A 560 -20.21 -6.16 26.96
N SER A 561 -20.77 -5.11 26.34
CA SER A 561 -22.09 -4.59 26.70
C SER A 561 -23.22 -5.57 26.43
N ARG A 562 -24.38 -5.36 27.07
CA ARG A 562 -25.59 -6.18 26.89
C ARG A 562 -25.33 -7.67 27.16
N ASN A 563 -24.87 -7.97 28.36
CA ASN A 563 -24.63 -9.32 28.87
C ASN A 563 -25.17 -9.45 30.30
N LEU A 564 -24.82 -10.53 31.00
CA LEU A 564 -25.20 -10.81 32.39
C LEU A 564 -23.97 -10.75 33.33
N LEU A 565 -22.92 -10.03 32.94
CA LEU A 565 -21.66 -9.93 33.69
C LEU A 565 -21.91 -9.24 35.04
N SER A 566 -21.19 -9.69 36.07
CA SER A 566 -21.39 -9.29 37.47
C SER A 566 -20.05 -9.04 38.17
N GLY A 567 -20.10 -8.47 39.38
CA GLY A 567 -18.91 -8.07 40.13
C GLY A 567 -18.33 -6.72 39.66
N GLU A 568 -17.13 -6.41 40.16
CA GLU A 568 -16.47 -5.13 39.93
C GLU A 568 -15.83 -5.04 38.53
N ILE A 569 -15.72 -3.83 38.00
CA ILE A 569 -14.88 -3.55 36.81
C ILE A 569 -13.40 -3.62 37.25
N PRO A 570 -12.58 -4.53 36.70
CA PRO A 570 -11.20 -4.68 37.14
C PRO A 570 -10.38 -3.40 36.92
N MET A 571 -9.62 -2.98 37.94
CA MET A 571 -8.73 -1.81 37.85
C MET A 571 -7.64 -2.02 36.80
N GLU A 572 -7.26 -3.27 36.52
CA GLU A 572 -6.29 -3.66 35.52
C GLU A 572 -6.65 -3.17 34.12
N LEU A 573 -7.94 -3.09 33.77
CA LEU A 573 -8.39 -2.59 32.47
C LEU A 573 -7.94 -1.15 32.20
N THR A 574 -7.70 -0.35 33.25
CA THR A 574 -7.20 1.02 33.12
C THR A 574 -5.74 1.10 32.64
N LYS A 575 -5.02 -0.03 32.59
CA LYS A 575 -3.68 -0.12 31.98
C LYS A 575 -3.75 -0.05 30.45
N LEU A 576 -4.87 -0.44 29.86
CA LEU A 576 -5.08 -0.46 28.41
C LEU A 576 -5.37 0.94 27.88
N THR A 577 -5.02 1.16 26.61
CA THR A 577 -5.42 2.37 25.87
C THR A 577 -6.53 2.01 24.90
N LEU A 578 -7.76 2.02 25.39
CA LEU A 578 -8.93 1.61 24.63
C LEU A 578 -9.48 2.78 23.82
N ASN A 579 -9.54 2.61 22.49
CA ASN A 579 -10.28 3.47 21.57
C ASN A 579 -11.80 3.25 21.77
N GLN A 580 -12.20 2.00 22.00
CA GLN A 580 -13.56 1.61 22.31
C GLN A 580 -13.57 0.84 23.63
N PHE A 581 -14.36 1.32 24.58
CA PHE A 581 -14.67 0.62 25.82
C PHE A 581 -16.16 0.70 26.07
N ASN A 582 -16.81 -0.46 26.21
CA ASN A 582 -18.24 -0.51 26.50
C ASN A 582 -18.58 -1.74 27.34
N VAL A 583 -19.16 -1.50 28.52
CA VAL A 583 -19.63 -2.53 29.47
C VAL A 583 -21.07 -2.25 29.91
N SER A 584 -21.79 -1.43 29.15
CA SER A 584 -23.16 -1.02 29.45
C SER A 584 -24.12 -2.22 29.46
N ASP A 585 -25.28 -2.05 30.10
CA ASP A 585 -26.35 -3.05 30.14
C ASP A 585 -25.87 -4.43 30.65
N ASN A 586 -25.23 -4.44 31.83
CA ASN A 586 -24.78 -5.64 32.55
C ASN A 586 -25.29 -5.61 34.01
N ARG A 587 -24.78 -6.49 34.87
CA ARG A 587 -25.06 -6.57 36.32
C ARG A 587 -23.83 -6.19 37.15
N LEU A 588 -22.97 -5.30 36.64
CA LEU A 588 -21.74 -4.90 37.31
C LEU A 588 -22.04 -4.03 38.55
N ASP A 589 -21.17 -4.14 39.55
CA ASP A 589 -21.26 -3.43 40.81
C ASP A 589 -19.93 -2.79 41.25
N GLY A 590 -19.97 -2.03 42.34
CA GLY A 590 -18.78 -1.37 42.90
C GLY A 590 -18.48 -0.01 42.30
N GLU A 591 -17.32 0.54 42.69
CA GLU A 591 -16.86 1.86 42.26
C GLU A 591 -16.23 1.80 40.87
N VAL A 592 -16.63 2.70 39.97
CA VAL A 592 -16.02 2.81 38.63
C VAL A 592 -14.53 3.18 38.76
N PRO A 593 -13.61 2.39 38.18
CA PRO A 593 -12.18 2.70 38.15
C PRO A 593 -11.88 4.13 37.67
N SER A 594 -10.93 4.80 38.31
CA SER A 594 -10.61 6.21 38.02
C SER A 594 -10.25 6.48 36.56
N GLY A 595 -9.65 5.52 35.85
CA GLY A 595 -9.33 5.62 34.42
C GLY A 595 -10.56 5.70 33.50
N PHE A 596 -11.72 5.21 33.95
CA PHE A 596 -12.99 5.26 33.22
C PHE A 596 -13.96 6.31 33.78
N ASN A 597 -13.51 7.09 34.77
CA ASN A 597 -14.33 8.04 35.52
C ASN A 597 -14.41 9.42 34.83
N HIS A 598 -14.76 9.45 33.54
CA HIS A 598 -14.84 10.66 32.70
C HIS A 598 -16.15 10.71 31.89
N GLY A 599 -16.63 11.94 31.62
CA GLY A 599 -17.98 12.16 31.06
C GLY A 599 -18.26 11.50 29.71
N LEU A 600 -17.23 11.32 28.87
CA LEU A 600 -17.34 10.69 27.56
C LEU A 600 -17.66 9.19 27.63
N LEU A 601 -17.38 8.53 28.75
CA LEU A 601 -17.59 7.09 28.95
C LEU A 601 -18.87 6.78 29.74
N ILE A 602 -19.72 7.78 30.01
CA ILE A 602 -20.96 7.57 30.75
C ILE A 602 -21.84 6.56 30.03
N SER A 603 -22.05 6.72 28.72
CA SER A 603 -22.85 5.79 27.90
C SER A 603 -22.35 4.35 28.02
N SER A 604 -21.03 4.16 28.03
CA SER A 604 -20.36 2.87 28.16
C SER A 604 -20.52 2.17 29.52
N LEU A 605 -21.04 2.86 30.54
CA LEU A 605 -21.22 2.36 31.91
C LEU A 605 -22.70 2.24 32.32
N MET A 606 -23.61 2.86 31.57
CA MET A 606 -25.05 2.87 31.85
C MET A 606 -25.66 1.46 31.81
N GLY A 607 -26.85 1.30 32.39
CA GLY A 607 -27.52 0.00 32.42
C GLY A 607 -26.97 -1.00 33.46
N ASN A 608 -26.04 -0.56 34.32
CA ASN A 608 -25.51 -1.33 35.45
C ASN A 608 -25.99 -0.73 36.80
N PRO A 609 -27.05 -1.25 37.44
CA PRO A 609 -27.62 -0.63 38.63
C PRO A 609 -26.72 -0.64 39.86
N GLY A 610 -25.75 -1.56 39.93
CA GLY A 610 -24.83 -1.71 41.05
C GLY A 610 -23.61 -0.78 41.01
N LEU A 611 -23.34 -0.14 39.87
CA LEU A 611 -22.18 0.74 39.69
C LEU A 611 -22.40 2.08 40.37
N CYS A 612 -21.32 2.62 40.95
CA CYS A 612 -21.33 3.92 41.59
C CYS A 612 -20.10 4.75 41.19
N SER A 613 -20.22 6.09 41.20
CA SER A 613 -19.10 6.99 40.98
C SER A 613 -19.20 8.23 41.87
N PRO A 614 -18.06 8.75 42.40
CA PRO A 614 -18.06 10.01 43.12
C PRO A 614 -18.35 11.23 42.22
N ASN A 615 -18.01 11.15 40.93
CA ASN A 615 -17.88 12.31 40.04
C ASN A 615 -18.74 12.23 38.76
N LEU A 616 -19.31 11.08 38.41
CA LEU A 616 -20.13 10.91 37.19
C LEU A 616 -21.62 10.88 37.52
N LYS A 617 -22.38 11.81 36.94
CA LYS A 617 -23.85 11.72 36.89
C LYS A 617 -24.26 11.05 35.57
N PRO A 618 -25.24 10.15 35.53
CA PRO A 618 -26.27 9.89 36.56
C PRO A 618 -25.95 8.75 37.56
N LEU A 619 -24.73 8.21 37.59
CA LEU A 619 -24.38 7.12 38.52
C LEU A 619 -24.53 7.56 40.00
N PRO A 620 -25.03 6.67 40.88
CA PRO A 620 -25.15 6.97 42.30
C PRO A 620 -23.77 7.16 42.95
N ARG A 621 -23.72 7.95 44.04
CA ARG A 621 -22.49 8.09 44.83
C ARG A 621 -22.22 6.81 45.61
N CYS A 622 -20.98 6.34 45.59
CA CYS A 622 -20.60 5.13 46.31
C CYS A 622 -20.89 5.24 47.81
N SER A 623 -21.63 4.25 48.32
CA SER A 623 -21.96 4.17 49.74
C SER A 623 -20.71 3.80 50.52
N LYS A 624 -20.20 4.72 51.34
CA LYS A 624 -19.09 4.40 52.26
C LYS A 624 -19.52 3.25 53.17
N PRO A 625 -18.75 2.16 53.31
CA PRO A 625 -19.13 1.07 54.19
C PRO A 625 -19.34 1.60 55.62
N GLY A 626 -20.45 1.21 56.22
CA GLY A 626 -20.87 1.64 57.55
C GLY A 626 -19.77 1.42 58.59
N LYS A 627 -19.51 2.46 59.39
CA LYS A 627 -18.48 2.51 60.44
C LYS A 627 -18.81 1.64 61.67
N ALA A 628 -19.00 0.33 61.48
CA ALA A 628 -19.20 -0.58 62.62
C ALA A 628 -17.91 -1.35 62.98
N LYS A 629 -16.97 -1.57 62.05
CA LYS A 629 -15.74 -2.34 62.30
C LYS A 629 -14.47 -1.50 62.53
N LEU A 630 -14.54 -0.17 62.40
CA LEU A 630 -13.39 0.73 62.57
C LEU A 630 -13.06 1.02 64.06
N TYR A 631 -14.05 0.95 64.95
CA TYR A 631 -13.85 1.26 66.37
C TYR A 631 -13.00 0.21 67.12
N ILE A 632 -13.00 -1.04 66.66
CA ILE A 632 -12.23 -2.14 67.27
C ILE A 632 -10.75 -2.06 66.88
N VAL A 633 -10.45 -1.65 65.64
CA VAL A 633 -9.08 -1.55 65.12
C VAL A 633 -8.35 -0.32 65.67
N VAL A 634 -9.05 0.81 65.85
CA VAL A 634 -8.49 2.04 66.43
C VAL A 634 -8.12 1.84 67.91
N ALA A 635 -8.89 1.06 68.67
CA ALA A 635 -8.57 0.76 70.07
C ALA A 635 -7.29 -0.11 70.21
N LEU A 636 -7.07 -1.07 69.32
CA LEU A 636 -5.87 -1.92 69.31
C LEU A 636 -4.62 -1.18 68.82
N ALA A 637 -4.77 -0.27 67.86
CA ALA A 637 -3.67 0.53 67.32
C ALA A 637 -3.11 1.54 68.33
N ILE A 638 -3.95 2.12 69.20
CA ILE A 638 -3.53 3.07 70.24
C ILE A 638 -2.66 2.37 71.31
N CYS A 639 -2.97 1.12 71.68
CA CYS A 639 -2.14 0.35 72.61
C CYS A 639 -0.76 -0.03 72.03
N ALA A 640 -0.69 -0.32 70.72
CA ALA A 640 0.57 -0.62 70.04
C ALA A 640 1.46 0.62 69.84
N LEU A 641 0.86 1.79 69.60
CA LEU A 641 1.59 3.05 69.40
C LEU A 641 2.36 3.50 70.66
N VAL A 642 1.79 3.28 71.85
CA VAL A 642 2.40 3.66 73.14
C VAL A 642 3.63 2.80 73.46
N LEU A 643 3.64 1.53 73.05
CA LEU A 643 4.78 0.62 73.22
C LEU A 643 5.91 0.85 72.19
N LEU A 644 5.57 1.34 71.00
CA LEU A 644 6.53 1.67 69.95
C LEU A 644 7.27 2.99 70.22
N VAL A 645 6.58 3.99 70.79
CA VAL A 645 7.17 5.30 71.08
C VAL A 645 8.23 5.23 72.19
N SER A 646 8.07 4.35 73.19
CA SER A 646 9.05 4.14 74.26
C SER A 646 10.31 3.40 73.79
N LEU A 647 10.20 2.50 72.80
CA LEU A 647 11.32 1.79 72.19
C LEU A 647 12.11 2.66 71.19
N ILE A 648 11.41 3.52 70.43
CA ILE A 648 12.01 4.45 69.46
C ILE A 648 12.76 5.59 70.17
N TRP A 649 12.36 5.98 71.39
CA TRP A 649 13.06 6.99 72.18
C TRP A 649 14.41 6.49 72.73
N PHE A 650 14.52 5.19 73.05
CA PHE A 650 15.76 4.56 73.50
C PHE A 650 16.77 4.33 72.35
N LEU A 651 16.28 4.10 71.13
CA LEU A 651 17.12 3.83 69.95
C LEU A 651 17.60 5.09 69.20
N ARG A 652 17.11 6.29 69.58
CA ARG A 652 17.45 7.57 68.91
C ARG A 652 18.53 8.43 69.58
N THR A 653 19.12 7.99 70.70
CA THR A 653 20.19 8.75 71.39
C THR A 653 21.62 8.46 70.92
N LYS A 654 21.82 7.66 69.87
CA LYS A 654 23.09 7.64 69.13
C LYS A 654 22.86 7.63 67.62
N LEU A 655 23.57 8.55 66.96
CA LEU A 655 23.73 8.73 65.51
C LEU A 655 22.67 9.60 64.81
N HIS A 656 22.64 10.89 65.18
CA HIS A 656 22.50 11.95 64.19
C HIS A 656 23.88 12.24 63.59
N VAL A 657 23.99 12.28 62.25
CA VAL A 657 24.40 13.46 61.46
C VAL A 657 24.64 13.08 59.99
N CYS A 658 24.02 13.88 59.12
CA CYS A 658 24.22 14.10 57.67
C CYS A 658 23.75 13.05 56.65
N ARG A 659 22.63 13.36 55.97
CA ARG A 659 22.56 13.25 54.49
C ARG A 659 21.61 14.31 53.92
N GLY A 660 22.18 15.19 53.10
CA GLY A 660 21.50 16.32 52.46
C GLY A 660 20.52 15.91 51.36
N LYS A 661 19.60 16.82 51.06
CA LYS A 661 18.66 16.73 49.92
C LYS A 661 19.45 16.64 48.61
N ARG A 662 19.32 15.52 47.88
CA ARG A 662 19.75 15.45 46.47
C ARG A 662 18.78 16.29 45.62
N LYS A 663 19.31 17.24 44.87
CA LYS A 663 18.60 17.89 43.76
C LYS A 663 18.36 16.83 42.68
N LYS A 664 17.10 16.61 42.26
CA LYS A 664 16.78 15.78 41.08
C LYS A 664 17.40 16.45 39.85
N LEU A 665 18.24 15.72 39.11
CA LEU A 665 18.92 16.21 37.91
C LEU A 665 18.04 15.87 36.70
N TRP A 666 17.62 16.88 35.94
CA TRP A 666 16.87 16.72 34.68
C TRP A 666 17.81 17.03 33.51
N LYS A 667 17.77 16.21 32.46
CA LYS A 667 18.50 16.48 31.23
C LYS A 667 17.57 17.20 30.26
N ILE A 668 17.87 18.47 29.96
CA ILE A 668 17.14 19.27 28.97
C ILE A 668 17.93 19.28 27.66
N THR A 669 17.27 19.03 26.54
CA THR A 669 17.83 19.15 25.20
C THR A 669 17.06 20.22 24.43
N THR A 670 17.73 21.33 24.10
CA THR A 670 17.14 22.47 23.39
C THR A 670 17.38 22.36 21.88
N PHE A 671 16.32 22.47 21.08
CA PHE A 671 16.40 22.46 19.62
C PHE A 671 16.27 23.87 19.02
N GLN A 672 15.74 24.82 19.80
CA GLN A 672 15.58 26.24 19.45
C GLN A 672 16.20 27.15 20.54
N ARG A 673 16.55 28.40 20.20
CA ARG A 673 17.05 29.39 21.18
C ARG A 673 15.91 29.86 22.08
N VAL A 674 15.86 29.37 23.31
CA VAL A 674 14.85 29.76 24.31
C VAL A 674 15.54 30.16 25.62
N GLY A 675 15.14 31.27 26.23
CA GLY A 675 15.61 31.68 27.56
C GLY A 675 14.92 30.84 28.64
N LEU A 676 15.59 29.82 29.16
CA LEU A 676 15.01 28.82 30.08
C LEU A 676 15.56 28.92 31.51
N SER A 677 14.67 28.77 32.51
CA SER A 677 15.06 28.39 33.88
C SER A 677 14.25 27.18 34.36
N HIS A 678 14.90 26.25 35.06
CA HIS A 678 14.32 24.95 35.46
C HIS A 678 13.00 25.03 36.25
N SER A 679 12.70 26.15 36.95
CA SER A 679 11.46 26.32 37.73
C SER A 679 10.23 26.65 36.88
N ASP A 680 10.41 27.12 35.64
CA ASP A 680 9.33 27.83 34.94
C ASP A 680 8.35 26.90 34.22
N LEU A 681 8.79 25.69 33.86
CA LEU A 681 7.96 24.70 33.19
C LEU A 681 7.15 23.87 34.19
N PHE A 682 7.83 23.31 35.20
CA PHE A 682 7.26 22.26 36.05
C PHE A 682 6.25 22.78 37.07
N ASP A 683 6.41 24.03 37.54
CA ASP A 683 5.43 24.67 38.45
C ASP A 683 4.08 24.93 37.75
N HIS A 684 4.06 24.90 36.41
CA HIS A 684 2.87 25.15 35.59
C HIS A 684 2.26 23.87 34.98
N LEU A 685 2.82 22.67 35.24
CA LEU A 685 2.21 21.39 34.81
C LEU A 685 1.10 20.94 35.79
N THR A 686 0.09 21.80 35.96
CA THR A 686 -1.05 21.59 36.85
C THR A 686 -2.34 21.35 36.05
N GLU A 687 -3.36 20.78 36.68
CA GLU A 687 -4.67 20.53 36.03
C GLU A 687 -5.31 21.83 35.49
N ALA A 688 -5.04 22.98 36.11
CA ALA A 688 -5.55 24.27 35.67
C ALA A 688 -5.00 24.72 34.29
N ASN A 689 -3.86 24.17 33.88
CA ASN A 689 -3.19 24.47 32.62
C ASN A 689 -3.32 23.34 31.60
N LEU A 690 -4.09 22.29 31.89
CA LEU A 690 -4.31 21.16 30.99
C LEU A 690 -5.18 21.61 29.80
N ILE A 691 -4.68 21.41 28.58
CA ILE A 691 -5.39 21.75 27.34
C ILE A 691 -5.76 20.51 26.50
N GLY A 692 -5.19 19.35 26.80
CA GLY A 692 -5.54 18.10 26.13
C GLY A 692 -4.96 16.89 26.82
N SER A 693 -5.62 15.73 26.69
CA SER A 693 -5.13 14.44 27.17
C SER A 693 -5.46 13.35 26.16
N GLY A 694 -4.49 12.51 25.82
CA GLY A 694 -4.65 11.44 24.83
C GLY A 694 -3.70 10.27 25.06
N GLY A 695 -3.66 9.33 24.11
CA GLY A 695 -2.90 8.06 24.21
C GLY A 695 -1.39 8.23 24.43
N SER A 696 -0.80 9.32 23.96
CA SER A 696 0.63 9.62 24.11
C SER A 696 0.97 10.41 25.39
N GLY A 697 0.00 11.04 26.06
CA GLY A 697 0.23 11.81 27.29
C GLY A 697 -0.76 12.94 27.55
N ARG A 698 -0.35 13.90 28.39
CA ARG A 698 -1.11 15.11 28.74
C ARG A 698 -0.41 16.36 28.22
N VAL A 699 -1.14 17.28 27.61
CA VAL A 699 -0.63 18.53 27.04
C VAL A 699 -1.08 19.70 27.91
N TYR A 700 -0.12 20.54 28.30
CA TYR A 700 -0.33 21.69 29.16
C TYR A 700 0.04 22.98 28.43
N ARG A 701 -0.77 24.03 28.59
CA ARG A 701 -0.44 25.39 28.15
C ARG A 701 0.44 26.06 29.19
N VAL A 702 1.66 26.43 28.81
CA VAL A 702 2.63 27.04 29.73
C VAL A 702 3.11 28.38 29.19
N ARG A 703 3.14 29.40 30.07
CA ARG A 703 3.75 30.69 29.78
C ARG A 703 5.17 30.70 30.34
N LEU A 704 6.17 30.79 29.47
CA LEU A 704 7.57 30.92 29.89
C LEU A 704 7.85 32.34 30.42
N LYS A 705 8.90 32.51 31.22
CA LYS A 705 9.34 33.85 31.72
C LYS A 705 9.71 34.82 30.61
N SER A 706 10.06 34.32 29.42
CA SER A 706 10.26 35.14 28.22
C SER A 706 8.98 35.79 27.70
N GLY A 707 7.81 35.43 28.23
CA GLY A 707 6.49 35.82 27.73
C GLY A 707 5.96 34.89 26.64
N GLN A 708 6.77 33.97 26.13
CA GLN A 708 6.39 33.03 25.08
C GLN A 708 5.45 31.94 25.62
N MET A 709 4.38 31.65 24.88
CA MET A 709 3.46 30.56 25.16
C MET A 709 3.97 29.28 24.48
N VAL A 710 3.91 28.16 25.21
CA VAL A 710 4.33 26.84 24.72
C VAL A 710 3.34 25.76 25.10
N ALA A 711 3.29 24.68 24.32
CA ALA A 711 2.53 23.48 24.62
C ALA A 711 3.49 22.41 25.17
N ALA A 712 3.30 22.00 26.42
CA ALA A 712 4.14 21.00 27.08
C ALA A 712 3.40 19.65 27.16
N LYS A 713 3.82 18.67 26.35
CA LYS A 713 3.30 17.29 26.35
C LYS A 713 4.11 16.45 27.32
N LYS A 714 3.52 16.09 28.46
CA LYS A 714 4.07 15.15 29.43
C LYS A 714 3.62 13.74 29.04
N LEU A 715 4.56 12.88 28.66
CA LEU A 715 4.28 11.50 28.30
C LEU A 715 3.98 10.65 29.55
N TRP A 716 3.22 9.57 29.39
CA TRP A 716 2.82 8.69 30.50
C TRP A 716 4.04 8.09 31.23
N GLY A 717 4.00 8.12 32.57
CA GLY A 717 5.16 7.89 33.44
C GLY A 717 5.36 6.43 33.88
N ARG A 718 5.81 5.56 32.97
CA ARG A 718 6.46 4.28 33.34
C ARG A 718 7.80 4.19 32.62
N THR A 719 8.88 4.37 33.36
CA THR A 719 10.27 4.47 32.87
C THR A 719 10.86 3.18 32.26
N HIS A 720 10.04 2.16 32.03
CA HIS A 720 10.46 0.89 31.44
C HIS A 720 9.48 0.29 30.41
N SER A 721 8.45 1.02 29.94
CA SER A 721 7.69 0.55 28.77
C SER A 721 8.47 0.86 27.49
N PRO A 722 8.86 -0.14 26.68
CA PRO A 722 9.54 0.09 25.41
C PRO A 722 8.77 1.03 24.47
N GLU A 723 7.43 1.05 24.59
CA GLU A 723 6.53 1.87 23.76
C GLU A 723 6.61 3.37 24.05
N ALA A 724 6.54 3.79 25.32
CA ALA A 724 6.66 5.22 25.66
C ALA A 724 8.05 5.79 25.33
N GLU A 725 9.11 4.98 25.45
CA GLU A 725 10.46 5.37 25.04
C GLU A 725 10.58 5.38 23.50
N SER A 726 9.92 4.47 22.79
CA SER A 726 9.85 4.46 21.32
C SER A 726 9.11 5.68 20.77
N VAL A 727 7.95 6.04 21.34
CA VAL A 727 7.16 7.22 20.95
C VAL A 727 7.96 8.50 21.21
N PHE A 728 8.55 8.63 22.40
CA PHE A 728 9.43 9.77 22.72
C PHE A 728 10.61 9.87 21.76
N ARG A 729 11.27 8.74 21.46
CA ARG A 729 12.43 8.71 20.57
C ARG A 729 12.05 9.05 19.13
N SER A 730 10.96 8.48 18.61
CA SER A 730 10.49 8.77 17.25
C SER A 730 10.13 10.24 17.09
N GLU A 731 9.38 10.80 18.04
CA GLU A 731 8.93 12.20 17.96
C GLU A 731 10.10 13.19 18.08
N VAL A 732 11.09 12.92 18.94
CA VAL A 732 12.32 13.72 19.04
C VAL A 732 13.21 13.56 17.81
N GLU A 733 13.42 12.33 17.34
CA GLU A 733 14.28 12.05 16.18
C GLU A 733 13.73 12.69 14.90
N THR A 734 12.41 12.60 14.70
CA THR A 734 11.71 13.15 13.55
C THR A 734 11.66 14.68 13.58
N LEU A 735 11.15 15.28 14.65
CA LEU A 735 10.97 16.73 14.73
C LEU A 735 12.28 17.50 14.93
N SER A 736 13.36 16.84 15.36
CA SER A 736 14.69 17.47 15.38
C SER A 736 15.31 17.64 13.98
N ARG A 737 14.83 16.87 12.99
CA ARG A 737 15.34 16.86 11.61
C ARG A 737 14.46 17.64 10.63
N VAL A 738 13.19 17.83 10.96
CA VAL A 738 12.18 18.45 10.09
C VAL A 738 12.07 19.96 10.33
N ARG A 739 12.01 20.74 9.24
CA ARG A 739 11.75 22.20 9.29
C ARG A 739 10.86 22.62 8.11
N HIS A 740 9.57 22.80 8.36
CA HIS A 740 8.61 23.23 7.36
C HIS A 740 7.56 24.17 7.98
N GLY A 741 6.98 25.08 7.18
CA GLY A 741 5.99 26.06 7.63
C GLY A 741 4.62 25.46 7.99
N ASN A 742 4.38 24.19 7.65
CA ASN A 742 3.15 23.46 7.95
C ASN A 742 3.40 22.22 8.83
N ILE A 743 4.47 22.21 9.62
CA ILE A 743 4.79 21.15 10.57
C ILE A 743 5.11 21.77 11.93
N VAL A 744 4.56 21.21 13.01
CA VAL A 744 4.77 21.74 14.36
C VAL A 744 6.24 21.74 14.77
N LYS A 745 6.72 22.82 15.38
CA LYS A 745 8.11 22.91 15.86
C LYS A 745 8.27 22.38 17.27
N LEU A 746 9.20 21.44 17.45
CA LEU A 746 9.71 21.04 18.76
C LEU A 746 10.72 22.06 19.28
N MET A 747 10.45 22.66 20.44
CA MET A 747 11.30 23.69 21.04
C MET A 747 12.42 23.08 21.89
N PHE A 748 12.05 22.20 22.82
CA PHE A 748 12.98 21.48 23.69
C PHE A 748 12.31 20.22 24.28
N SER A 749 13.13 19.27 24.72
CA SER A 749 12.69 18.08 25.44
C SER A 749 13.36 18.00 26.81
N CYS A 750 12.64 17.41 27.78
CA CYS A 750 13.10 17.20 29.14
C CYS A 750 13.03 15.71 29.49
N ILE A 751 14.14 15.18 29.99
CA ILE A 751 14.29 13.80 30.43
C ILE A 751 14.60 13.81 31.93
N GLY A 752 13.68 13.29 32.74
CA GLY A 752 13.89 13.04 34.17
C GLY A 752 13.83 11.57 34.55
N GLU A 753 14.09 11.27 35.81
CA GLU A 753 14.10 9.90 36.36
C GLU A 753 12.72 9.21 36.31
N GLU A 754 11.62 9.96 36.23
CA GLU A 754 10.24 9.42 36.32
C GLU A 754 9.30 9.95 35.22
N CYS A 755 9.72 10.91 34.40
CA CYS A 755 8.91 11.38 33.28
C CYS A 755 9.73 11.96 32.12
N ARG A 756 9.07 12.00 30.96
CA ARG A 756 9.54 12.61 29.71
C ARG A 756 8.57 13.73 29.34
N VAL A 757 9.09 14.89 28.92
CA VAL A 757 8.28 16.03 28.48
C VAL A 757 8.79 16.55 27.15
N LEU A 758 7.90 16.74 26.19
CA LEU A 758 8.15 17.39 24.90
C LEU A 758 7.50 18.76 24.92
N VAL A 759 8.20 19.81 24.49
CA VAL A 759 7.67 21.16 24.48
C VAL A 759 7.68 21.71 23.07
N TYR A 760 6.50 22.08 22.57
CA TYR A 760 6.24 22.60 21.22
C TYR A 760 5.86 24.07 21.27
N GLU A 761 5.87 24.71 20.10
CA GLU A 761 5.16 25.97 19.92
C GLU A 761 3.65 25.78 20.21
N TYR A 762 3.02 26.78 20.81
CA TYR A 762 1.60 26.72 21.14
C TYR A 762 0.77 27.17 19.93
N MET A 763 -0.30 26.44 19.61
CA MET A 763 -1.22 26.74 18.51
C MET A 763 -2.49 27.37 19.09
N GLU A 764 -2.75 28.63 18.77
CA GLU A 764 -3.80 29.43 19.40
C GLU A 764 -5.22 28.93 19.14
N ASN A 765 -5.45 28.37 17.94
CA ASN A 765 -6.78 27.96 17.47
C ASN A 765 -7.07 26.47 17.68
N GLY A 766 -6.18 25.72 18.35
CA GLY A 766 -6.40 24.31 18.65
C GLY A 766 -6.25 23.40 17.43
N SER A 767 -6.98 22.28 17.40
CA SER A 767 -6.96 21.35 16.27
C SER A 767 -8.07 21.66 15.26
N LEU A 768 -7.88 21.23 14.01
CA LEU A 768 -8.89 21.32 12.96
C LEU A 768 -10.17 20.56 13.34
N GLY A 769 -10.04 19.39 13.97
CA GLY A 769 -11.21 18.61 14.42
C GLY A 769 -12.03 19.35 15.49
N ASP A 770 -11.38 20.06 16.43
CA ASP A 770 -12.08 20.88 17.42
C ASP A 770 -12.85 22.04 16.76
N LEU A 771 -12.33 22.62 15.68
CA LEU A 771 -12.99 23.71 14.94
C LEU A 771 -14.15 23.23 14.09
N LEU A 772 -14.04 22.05 13.46
CA LEU A 772 -15.10 21.47 12.65
C LEU A 772 -16.26 20.92 13.51
N HIS A 773 -15.95 20.33 14.67
CA HIS A 773 -16.91 19.54 15.46
C HIS A 773 -17.13 19.99 16.91
N GLY A 774 -16.40 20.98 17.42
CA GLY A 774 -16.52 21.46 18.81
C GLY A 774 -17.78 22.28 19.10
N GLU A 775 -17.93 22.75 20.35
CA GLU A 775 -19.13 23.45 20.86
C GLU A 775 -19.54 24.73 20.09
N LYS A 776 -18.63 25.32 19.30
CA LYS A 776 -18.90 26.48 18.43
C LYS A 776 -19.30 26.10 16.99
N GLY A 777 -19.35 24.80 16.68
CA GLY A 777 -20.01 24.26 15.50
C GLY A 777 -19.63 24.88 14.16
N GLY A 778 -18.34 25.02 13.81
CA GLY A 778 -17.89 25.32 12.45
C GLY A 778 -18.30 26.67 11.84
N GLU A 779 -18.98 27.56 12.57
CA GLU A 779 -19.42 28.90 12.12
C GLU A 779 -18.26 29.83 11.68
N LEU A 780 -17.01 29.42 11.90
CA LEU A 780 -15.82 30.23 11.67
C LEU A 780 -15.07 29.92 10.38
N LEU A 781 -15.33 28.78 9.71
CA LEU A 781 -14.54 28.31 8.56
C LEU A 781 -15.38 28.27 7.28
N ASP A 782 -15.33 29.37 6.52
CA ASP A 782 -15.80 29.42 5.14
C ASP A 782 -14.94 28.55 4.21
N TRP A 783 -15.40 28.31 2.99
CA TRP A 783 -14.68 27.45 2.04
C TRP A 783 -13.22 27.91 1.79
N PRO A 784 -12.93 29.20 1.54
CA PRO A 784 -11.55 29.66 1.34
C PRO A 784 -10.60 29.28 2.48
N GLN A 785 -11.05 29.33 3.73
CA GLN A 785 -10.24 28.92 4.88
C GLN A 785 -10.04 27.40 4.93
N ARG A 786 -11.08 26.61 4.67
CA ARG A 786 -10.99 25.15 4.60
C ARG A 786 -10.04 24.69 3.49
N PHE A 787 -10.11 25.32 2.33
CA PHE A 787 -9.20 25.07 1.22
C PHE A 787 -7.74 25.42 1.56
N ALA A 788 -7.50 26.58 2.20
CA ALA A 788 -6.16 26.96 2.65
C ALA A 788 -5.57 25.96 3.66
N ILE A 789 -6.41 25.42 4.56
CA ILE A 789 -6.04 24.37 5.51
C ILE A 789 -5.72 23.05 4.79
N ALA A 790 -6.55 22.62 3.84
CA ALA A 790 -6.29 21.44 3.01
C ALA A 790 -4.94 21.55 2.29
N LEU A 791 -4.72 22.68 1.61
CA LEU A 791 -3.50 22.90 0.83
C LEU A 791 -2.24 22.93 1.71
N GLY A 792 -2.28 23.65 2.84
CA GLY A 792 -1.13 23.73 3.74
C GLY A 792 -0.80 22.40 4.41
N ALA A 793 -1.80 21.62 4.81
CA ALA A 793 -1.59 20.27 5.35
C ALA A 793 -0.99 19.33 4.28
N ALA A 794 -1.49 19.37 3.04
CA ALA A 794 -0.95 18.61 1.92
C ALA A 794 0.53 18.96 1.65
N GLN A 795 0.90 20.24 1.74
CA GLN A 795 2.29 20.68 1.59
C GLN A 795 3.19 20.15 2.71
N GLY A 796 2.71 20.12 3.95
CA GLY A 796 3.43 19.52 5.08
C GLY A 796 3.70 18.03 4.88
N LEU A 797 2.70 17.27 4.42
CA LEU A 797 2.84 15.84 4.14
C LEU A 797 3.73 15.55 2.92
N ALA A 798 3.61 16.35 1.84
CA ALA A 798 4.47 16.22 0.66
C ALA A 798 5.95 16.42 1.02
N TYR A 799 6.26 17.37 1.90
CA TYR A 799 7.61 17.58 2.41
C TYR A 799 8.14 16.36 3.17
N LEU A 800 7.32 15.73 4.02
CA LEU A 800 7.71 14.52 4.77
C LEU A 800 8.01 13.32 3.85
N HIS A 801 7.16 13.10 2.84
CA HIS A 801 7.26 11.95 1.94
C HIS A 801 8.33 12.10 0.85
N HIS A 802 8.61 13.32 0.40
CA HIS A 802 9.39 13.50 -0.83
C HIS A 802 10.61 14.42 -0.69
N ASP A 803 10.68 15.25 0.36
CA ASP A 803 11.77 16.23 0.53
C ASP A 803 12.66 15.89 1.74
N CYS A 804 12.18 15.05 2.67
CA CYS A 804 12.99 14.49 3.74
C CYS A 804 13.83 13.30 3.26
N VAL A 805 15.09 13.22 3.68
CA VAL A 805 16.00 12.12 3.36
C VAL A 805 16.54 11.50 4.66
N PRO A 806 16.17 10.26 5.00
CA PRO A 806 15.21 9.39 4.30
C PRO A 806 13.75 9.90 4.42
N PRO A 807 12.84 9.51 3.50
CA PRO A 807 11.42 9.85 3.58
C PRO A 807 10.79 9.40 4.89
N ILE A 808 9.89 10.23 5.43
CA ILE A 808 9.21 10.04 6.72
C ILE A 808 7.73 9.78 6.46
N VAL A 809 7.21 8.64 6.90
CA VAL A 809 5.78 8.33 6.88
C VAL A 809 5.19 8.65 8.26
N HIS A 810 4.11 9.42 8.30
CA HIS A 810 3.48 9.93 9.52
C HIS A 810 2.67 8.86 10.27
N ARG A 811 1.84 8.09 9.56
CA ARG A 811 1.04 6.95 10.05
C ARG A 811 -0.08 7.27 11.05
N ASP A 812 -0.43 8.55 11.24
CA ASP A 812 -1.58 8.97 12.07
C ASP A 812 -2.11 10.34 11.61
N VAL A 813 -2.34 10.50 10.31
CA VAL A 813 -2.92 11.73 9.76
C VAL A 813 -4.43 11.75 10.07
N LYS A 814 -4.90 12.83 10.71
CA LYS A 814 -6.32 13.06 11.04
C LYS A 814 -6.56 14.54 11.34
N SER A 815 -7.81 14.98 11.33
CA SER A 815 -8.17 16.37 11.63
C SER A 815 -7.67 16.84 13.01
N ASN A 816 -7.70 15.99 14.04
CA ASN A 816 -7.17 16.31 15.38
C ASN A 816 -5.65 16.48 15.45
N ASN A 817 -4.90 15.97 14.47
CA ASN A 817 -3.44 16.10 14.38
C ASN A 817 -3.00 17.22 13.44
N ILE A 818 -3.95 17.98 12.88
CA ILE A 818 -3.68 19.22 12.13
C ILE A 818 -4.03 20.39 13.04
N LEU A 819 -3.01 21.05 13.59
CA LEU A 819 -3.17 22.18 14.51
C LEU A 819 -3.15 23.50 13.76
N LEU A 820 -3.89 24.50 14.25
CA LEU A 820 -4.00 25.80 13.60
C LEU A 820 -3.37 26.92 14.43
N ASP A 821 -2.47 27.68 13.80
CA ASP A 821 -1.89 28.89 14.41
C ASP A 821 -2.90 30.05 14.46
N VAL A 822 -2.48 31.18 15.01
CA VAL A 822 -3.30 32.40 15.11
C VAL A 822 -3.86 32.90 13.77
N GLU A 823 -3.21 32.60 12.64
CA GLU A 823 -3.67 32.94 11.29
C GLU A 823 -4.44 31.80 10.59
N LEU A 824 -4.86 30.76 11.33
CA LEU A 824 -5.51 29.55 10.82
C LEU A 824 -4.64 28.73 9.83
N ARG A 825 -3.32 28.90 9.87
CA ARG A 825 -2.42 28.08 9.02
C ARG A 825 -2.22 26.70 9.64
N PRO A 826 -2.34 25.63 8.85
CA PRO A 826 -2.26 24.26 9.33
C PRO A 826 -0.81 23.84 9.63
N HIS A 827 -0.64 23.14 10.74
CA HIS A 827 0.59 22.51 11.18
C HIS A 827 0.32 21.05 11.54
N VAL A 828 0.91 20.13 10.77
CA VAL A 828 0.84 18.69 11.05
C VAL A 828 1.62 18.38 12.34
N ALA A 829 1.01 17.61 13.24
CA ALA A 829 1.50 17.33 14.59
C ALA A 829 1.32 15.84 14.99
N ASP A 830 1.92 15.48 16.13
CA ASP A 830 1.91 14.12 16.72
C ASP A 830 2.66 13.05 15.92
N PHE A 831 3.99 13.16 15.90
CA PHE A 831 4.90 12.25 15.20
C PHE A 831 5.26 10.99 15.99
N GLY A 832 4.45 10.62 17.00
CA GLY A 832 4.74 9.50 17.89
C GLY A 832 4.80 8.13 17.20
N LEU A 833 4.15 8.00 16.04
CA LEU A 833 4.12 6.77 15.22
C LEU A 833 4.94 6.88 13.93
N ALA A 834 5.58 8.02 13.69
CA ALA A 834 6.33 8.28 12.47
C ALA A 834 7.51 7.33 12.33
N LYS A 835 7.82 6.93 11.09
CA LYS A 835 8.97 6.08 10.76
C LYS A 835 9.62 6.53 9.46
N THR A 836 10.92 6.28 9.33
CA THR A 836 11.63 6.47 8.07
C THR A 836 11.52 5.22 7.20
N LEU A 837 11.40 5.36 5.87
CA LEU A 837 11.30 4.21 4.96
C LEU A 837 12.52 3.27 5.06
N GLN A 838 13.70 3.79 5.41
CA GLN A 838 14.90 3.00 5.61
C GLN A 838 14.87 2.15 6.90
N GLN A 839 14.22 2.63 7.98
CA GLN A 839 13.93 1.82 9.17
C GLN A 839 12.85 0.78 8.89
N VAL A 840 11.83 1.10 8.09
CA VAL A 840 10.81 0.12 7.67
C VAL A 840 11.44 -1.02 6.84
N ALA A 841 12.37 -0.69 5.95
CA ALA A 841 13.12 -1.68 5.18
C ALA A 841 14.14 -2.49 6.00
N ALA A 842 14.80 -1.86 6.99
CA ALA A 842 15.72 -2.54 7.90
C ALA A 842 14.99 -3.49 8.87
N ASP A 843 13.84 -3.08 9.42
CA ASP A 843 12.98 -3.93 10.25
C ASP A 843 12.51 -5.17 9.44
N ALA A 844 12.18 -4.99 8.15
CA ALA A 844 11.80 -6.09 7.24
C ALA A 844 12.95 -7.03 6.85
N ALA A 845 14.20 -6.58 6.94
CA ALA A 845 15.39 -7.36 6.56
C ALA A 845 16.03 -8.10 7.75
N THR A 846 15.76 -7.69 8.99
CA THR A 846 16.42 -8.24 10.20
C THR A 846 15.56 -9.27 10.92
N GLU A 847 14.25 -9.33 10.65
CA GLU A 847 13.31 -10.28 11.24
C GLU A 847 12.51 -10.95 10.11
N GLY A 848 12.80 -12.23 9.83
CA GLY A 848 12.27 -12.94 8.67
C GLY A 848 10.74 -12.93 8.60
N GLN A 849 10.22 -12.55 7.43
CA GLN A 849 8.86 -12.65 6.85
C GLN A 849 7.56 -12.62 7.71
N ASP A 850 7.58 -12.61 9.05
CA ASP A 850 6.39 -12.95 9.84
C ASP A 850 6.17 -12.12 11.12
N VAL A 851 6.82 -10.96 11.29
CA VAL A 851 6.47 -10.03 12.39
C VAL A 851 6.33 -8.58 11.91
N MET A 852 5.07 -8.17 11.86
CA MET A 852 4.50 -6.87 11.50
C MET A 852 5.17 -5.64 12.13
N SER A 853 5.21 -4.52 11.39
CA SER A 853 5.08 -3.22 12.06
C SER A 853 3.62 -3.08 12.51
N LYS A 854 3.36 -3.04 13.83
CA LYS A 854 2.02 -2.86 14.43
C LYS A 854 1.13 -1.92 13.60
N VAL A 855 -0.12 -2.32 13.33
CA VAL A 855 -1.16 -1.47 12.72
C VAL A 855 -1.18 -0.14 13.48
N ALA A 856 -0.99 0.96 12.75
CA ALA A 856 -0.85 2.30 13.31
C ALA A 856 -1.75 3.24 12.52
N GLY A 857 -2.55 4.04 13.23
CA GLY A 857 -3.51 4.98 12.65
C GLY A 857 -4.79 5.05 13.48
N SER A 858 -5.58 6.09 13.25
CA SER A 858 -6.83 6.33 13.99
C SER A 858 -8.05 5.81 13.24
N TYR A 859 -8.96 5.14 13.96
CA TYR A 859 -10.19 4.56 13.41
C TYR A 859 -10.99 5.58 12.56
N GLY A 860 -11.41 5.17 11.36
CA GLY A 860 -12.02 6.04 10.33
C GLY A 860 -11.02 6.67 9.35
N TYR A 861 -9.73 6.72 9.68
CA TYR A 861 -8.65 7.24 8.82
C TYR A 861 -7.68 6.16 8.34
N ILE A 862 -7.82 4.93 8.85
CA ILE A 862 -6.93 3.81 8.52
C ILE A 862 -7.23 3.36 7.09
N ALA A 863 -6.17 3.28 6.30
CA ALA A 863 -6.26 2.82 4.93
C ALA A 863 -6.63 1.32 4.87
N PRO A 864 -7.55 0.90 3.98
CA PRO A 864 -8.14 -0.44 3.98
C PRO A 864 -7.12 -1.56 3.77
N GLU A 865 -5.98 -1.27 3.14
CA GLU A 865 -4.88 -2.21 2.95
C GLU A 865 -4.23 -2.68 4.25
N TYR A 866 -4.34 -1.93 5.36
CA TYR A 866 -3.88 -2.42 6.67
C TYR A 866 -4.59 -3.71 7.10
N ALA A 867 -5.73 -4.04 6.50
CA ALA A 867 -6.43 -5.31 6.73
C ALA A 867 -5.88 -6.49 5.90
N TYR A 868 -5.07 -6.25 4.86
CA TYR A 868 -4.69 -7.30 3.90
C TYR A 868 -3.26 -7.20 3.32
N THR A 869 -2.47 -6.17 3.63
CA THR A 869 -1.05 -6.07 3.21
C THR A 869 -0.10 -5.82 4.38
N LEU A 870 1.09 -6.42 4.30
CA LEU A 870 2.18 -6.26 5.28
C LEU A 870 3.12 -5.08 4.94
N LYS A 871 2.91 -4.41 3.80
CA LYS A 871 3.77 -3.31 3.32
C LYS A 871 3.19 -1.95 3.74
N VAL A 872 3.84 -1.29 4.69
CA VAL A 872 3.56 0.12 5.03
C VAL A 872 4.35 1.03 4.09
N ASN A 873 3.66 1.87 3.34
CA ASN A 873 4.25 2.90 2.47
C ASN A 873 3.54 4.25 2.69
N GLU A 874 4.01 5.30 2.03
CA GLU A 874 3.46 6.66 2.14
C GLU A 874 1.99 6.77 1.69
N LYS A 875 1.46 5.79 0.95
CA LYS A 875 0.07 5.79 0.46
C LYS A 875 -0.96 5.61 1.56
N SER A 876 -0.55 5.16 2.75
CA SER A 876 -1.44 5.14 3.91
C SER A 876 -1.77 6.55 4.40
N ASP A 877 -0.77 7.43 4.42
CA ASP A 877 -0.97 8.83 4.81
C ASP A 877 -1.82 9.57 3.76
N VAL A 878 -1.68 9.21 2.48
CA VAL A 878 -2.50 9.75 1.38
C VAL A 878 -3.98 9.41 1.59
N TYR A 879 -4.29 8.16 1.95
CA TYR A 879 -5.67 7.77 2.26
C TYR A 879 -6.22 8.54 3.45
N SER A 880 -5.48 8.57 4.56
CA SER A 880 -5.87 9.30 5.76
C SER A 880 -6.08 10.79 5.48
N PHE A 881 -5.28 11.39 4.61
CA PHE A 881 -5.46 12.77 4.15
C PHE A 881 -6.71 12.93 3.27
N GLY A 882 -7.03 11.96 2.41
CA GLY A 882 -8.28 11.94 1.64
C GLY A 882 -9.52 11.98 2.54
N VAL A 883 -9.50 11.24 3.65
CA VAL A 883 -10.57 11.31 4.67
C VAL A 883 -10.68 12.71 5.28
N VAL A 884 -9.56 13.38 5.58
CA VAL A 884 -9.56 14.78 6.06
C VAL A 884 -10.18 15.74 5.04
N LEU A 885 -9.95 15.53 3.75
CA LEU A 885 -10.61 16.33 2.71
C LEU A 885 -12.13 16.13 2.71
N LEU A 886 -12.61 14.89 2.87
CA LEU A 886 -14.04 14.61 2.98
C LEU A 886 -14.66 15.23 4.23
N GLU A 887 -13.96 15.25 5.37
CA GLU A 887 -14.41 15.98 6.58
C GLU A 887 -14.51 17.49 6.34
N LEU A 888 -13.56 18.09 5.62
CA LEU A 888 -13.59 19.52 5.29
C LEU A 888 -14.77 19.88 4.38
N ILE A 889 -15.12 19.01 3.43
CA ILE A 889 -16.25 19.23 2.50
C ILE A 889 -17.59 19.03 3.21
N THR A 890 -17.72 17.97 4.00
CA THR A 890 -19.02 17.54 4.55
C THR A 890 -19.31 18.11 5.93
N GLY A 891 -18.27 18.51 6.67
CA GLY A 891 -18.37 18.93 8.08
C GLY A 891 -18.74 17.80 9.04
N LYS A 892 -18.82 16.56 8.57
CA LYS A 892 -19.21 15.37 9.33
C LYS A 892 -18.01 14.59 9.83
N TRP A 893 -18.19 13.84 10.90
CA TRP A 893 -17.14 12.93 11.41
C TRP A 893 -16.94 11.76 10.44
N PRO A 894 -15.75 11.15 10.35
CA PRO A 894 -15.52 10.01 9.44
C PRO A 894 -16.40 8.79 9.72
N ASN A 895 -16.86 8.65 10.97
CA ASN A 895 -17.74 7.56 11.42
C ASN A 895 -19.10 8.08 11.89
N ASP A 896 -19.60 9.15 11.27
CA ASP A 896 -20.84 9.81 11.67
C ASP A 896 -22.01 8.80 11.72
N PRO A 897 -22.84 8.82 12.79
CA PRO A 897 -23.99 7.93 12.90
C PRO A 897 -25.01 8.07 11.76
N SER A 898 -25.02 9.19 11.02
CA SER A 898 -25.91 9.42 9.89
C SER A 898 -25.59 8.56 8.65
N PHE A 899 -24.44 7.87 8.61
CA PHE A 899 -24.02 7.05 7.47
C PHE A 899 -24.60 5.61 7.46
N GLY A 900 -25.58 5.32 8.32
CA GLY A 900 -26.19 3.99 8.40
C GLY A 900 -25.29 2.94 9.07
N GLU A 901 -25.49 1.65 8.74
CA GLU A 901 -24.89 0.52 9.48
C GLU A 901 -23.36 0.44 9.39
N ASN A 902 -22.75 0.99 8.32
CA ASN A 902 -21.31 0.86 8.06
C ASN A 902 -20.45 2.02 8.58
N LYS A 903 -21.06 3.13 9.04
CA LYS A 903 -20.39 4.29 9.66
C LYS A 903 -19.05 4.67 9.01
N ASP A 904 -19.04 4.86 7.69
CA ASP A 904 -17.84 5.15 6.90
C ASP A 904 -18.13 6.30 5.92
N ILE A 905 -17.42 7.42 6.08
CA ILE A 905 -17.57 8.62 5.26
C ILE A 905 -17.23 8.39 3.79
N VAL A 906 -16.22 7.57 3.49
CA VAL A 906 -15.79 7.28 2.11
C VAL A 906 -16.88 6.51 1.39
N LYS A 907 -17.42 5.48 2.06
CA LYS A 907 -18.54 4.69 1.55
C LYS A 907 -19.80 5.54 1.37
N TRP A 908 -20.15 6.35 2.37
CA TRP A 908 -21.33 7.22 2.32
C TRP A 908 -21.25 8.25 1.18
N VAL A 909 -20.11 8.93 1.01
CA VAL A 909 -19.92 9.89 -0.09
C VAL A 909 -19.99 9.18 -1.45
N THR A 910 -19.39 8.00 -1.57
CA THR A 910 -19.41 7.19 -2.81
C THR A 910 -20.84 6.73 -3.15
N GLU A 911 -21.60 6.25 -2.17
CA GLU A 911 -23.00 5.81 -2.37
C GLU A 911 -23.94 6.98 -2.68
N THR A 912 -23.75 8.12 -2.01
CA THR A 912 -24.53 9.35 -2.26
C THR A 912 -24.29 9.85 -3.68
N ALA A 913 -23.03 9.84 -4.14
CA ALA A 913 -22.68 10.16 -5.52
C ALA A 913 -23.34 9.24 -6.56
N LEU A 914 -23.42 7.94 -6.28
CA LEU A 914 -24.02 6.94 -7.19
C LEU A 914 -25.56 7.00 -7.24
N SER A 915 -26.19 7.70 -6.30
CA SER A 915 -27.66 7.77 -6.17
C SER A 915 -28.32 8.96 -6.88
N SER A 916 -27.56 9.86 -7.49
CA SER A 916 -28.09 11.04 -8.19
C SER A 916 -28.71 10.68 -9.55
N PRO A 917 -29.94 11.13 -9.86
CA PRO A 917 -30.62 10.80 -11.11
C PRO A 917 -29.95 11.49 -12.31
N GLN A 918 -29.59 10.71 -13.33
CA GLN A 918 -29.13 11.22 -14.64
C GLN A 918 -30.21 12.13 -15.25
N GLY A 919 -29.93 13.44 -15.30
CA GLY A 919 -30.66 14.41 -16.13
C GLY A 919 -30.36 14.14 -17.60
N GLY A 920 -31.42 14.09 -18.42
CA GLY A 920 -31.40 13.53 -19.77
C GLY A 920 -30.69 14.33 -20.87
N ASP A 921 -30.45 13.60 -21.96
CA ASP A 921 -30.30 13.97 -23.37
C ASP A 921 -29.81 15.41 -23.67
N ASP A 922 -28.49 15.62 -23.65
CA ASP A 922 -27.82 16.56 -24.56
C ASP A 922 -26.35 16.13 -24.77
N GLU A 923 -26.11 15.39 -25.86
CA GLU A 923 -24.79 15.00 -26.38
C GLU A 923 -24.04 16.20 -26.99
N ALA A 924 -23.56 17.16 -26.17
CA ALA A 924 -22.59 18.17 -26.65
C ALA A 924 -21.94 19.03 -25.54
N ALA A 925 -21.39 18.43 -24.48
CA ALA A 925 -20.35 19.07 -23.65
C ALA A 925 -19.68 18.00 -22.78
N GLY A 926 -18.37 18.13 -22.56
CA GLY A 926 -17.53 17.09 -21.97
C GLY A 926 -17.98 16.60 -20.59
N ASN A 927 -17.53 15.37 -20.27
CA ASN A 927 -17.65 14.66 -18.98
C ASN A 927 -17.67 15.62 -17.78
N ASN A 928 -18.87 15.97 -17.33
CA ASN A 928 -19.11 16.59 -16.03
C ASN A 928 -20.13 15.69 -15.32
N TYR A 929 -19.64 14.85 -14.41
CA TYR A 929 -20.49 14.23 -13.41
C TYR A 929 -21.07 15.38 -12.58
N PHE A 930 -22.38 15.61 -12.65
CA PHE A 930 -23.04 16.63 -11.84
C PHE A 930 -23.33 16.01 -10.47
N TRP A 931 -22.49 16.31 -9.48
CA TRP A 931 -22.66 15.84 -8.10
C TRP A 931 -23.86 16.57 -7.48
N ASP A 932 -24.73 15.85 -6.75
CA ASP A 932 -25.74 16.50 -5.91
C ASP A 932 -25.07 17.10 -4.67
N MET A 933 -24.47 18.28 -4.88
CA MET A 933 -23.67 18.99 -3.89
C MET A 933 -24.50 19.40 -2.66
N ASP A 934 -25.82 19.57 -2.81
CA ASP A 934 -26.73 19.98 -1.72
C ASP A 934 -26.80 18.93 -0.59
N GLN A 935 -26.57 17.65 -0.89
CA GLN A 935 -26.55 16.58 0.12
C GLN A 935 -25.18 16.35 0.76
N LEU A 936 -24.10 16.70 0.05
CA LEU A 936 -22.72 16.44 0.47
C LEU A 936 -22.11 17.61 1.25
N LEU A 937 -22.49 18.84 0.92
CA LEU A 937 -21.89 20.04 1.49
C LEU A 937 -22.30 20.26 2.94
N ASP A 938 -21.33 20.70 3.74
CA ASP A 938 -21.61 21.28 5.05
C ASP A 938 -22.51 22.53 4.88
N PRO A 939 -23.75 22.52 5.42
CA PRO A 939 -24.70 23.63 5.25
C PRO A 939 -24.21 24.96 5.84
N ARG A 940 -23.12 24.94 6.64
CA ARG A 940 -22.52 26.12 7.27
C ARG A 940 -21.61 26.92 6.34
N MET A 941 -21.18 26.39 5.18
CA MET A 941 -20.14 27.01 4.35
C MET A 941 -20.63 28.14 3.42
N ASP A 942 -21.95 28.23 3.13
CA ASP A 942 -22.57 29.19 2.18
C ASP A 942 -21.69 29.51 0.93
N PRO A 943 -21.28 28.49 0.15
CA PRO A 943 -20.28 28.64 -0.91
C PRO A 943 -20.82 29.43 -2.11
N SER A 944 -19.97 30.27 -2.71
CA SER A 944 -20.27 30.90 -4.00
C SER A 944 -20.20 29.90 -5.16
N ALA A 945 -20.66 30.29 -6.35
CA ALA A 945 -20.57 29.43 -7.53
C ALA A 945 -19.12 29.06 -7.91
N ASP A 946 -18.17 29.98 -7.69
CA ASP A 946 -16.75 29.71 -7.91
C ASP A 946 -16.18 28.75 -6.85
N ASP A 947 -16.68 28.84 -5.61
CA ASP A 947 -16.30 27.91 -4.52
C ASP A 947 -16.82 26.50 -4.81
N LEU A 948 -18.04 26.35 -5.32
CA LEU A 948 -18.61 25.04 -5.69
C LEU A 948 -17.73 24.29 -6.70
N GLU A 949 -17.23 24.98 -7.73
CA GLU A 949 -16.32 24.37 -8.72
C GLU A 949 -14.95 23.99 -8.12
N GLU A 950 -14.49 24.70 -7.10
CA GLU A 950 -13.28 24.34 -6.35
C GLU A 950 -13.54 23.17 -5.40
N ILE A 951 -14.70 23.12 -4.75
CA ILE A 951 -15.11 22.01 -3.88
C ILE A 951 -15.24 20.71 -4.66
N GLU A 952 -15.85 20.73 -5.85
CA GLU A 952 -15.95 19.55 -6.72
C GLU A 952 -14.56 18.97 -7.06
N LYS A 953 -13.58 19.84 -7.37
CA LYS A 953 -12.21 19.39 -7.62
C LYS A 953 -11.57 18.79 -6.38
N VAL A 954 -11.77 19.40 -5.21
CA VAL A 954 -11.24 18.85 -3.95
C VAL A 954 -11.90 17.52 -3.62
N LEU A 955 -13.18 17.34 -3.97
CA LEU A 955 -13.91 16.07 -3.83
C LEU A 955 -13.31 14.98 -4.73
N ASP A 956 -13.03 15.28 -6.00
CA ASP A 956 -12.36 14.34 -6.93
C ASP A 956 -10.98 13.91 -6.41
N VAL A 957 -10.22 14.88 -5.88
CA VAL A 957 -8.91 14.61 -5.26
C VAL A 957 -9.08 13.77 -3.99
N ALA A 958 -10.10 14.03 -3.17
CA ALA A 958 -10.40 13.27 -1.97
C ALA A 958 -10.72 11.81 -2.31
N LEU A 959 -11.60 11.57 -3.28
CA LEU A 959 -11.99 10.22 -3.74
C LEU A 959 -10.80 9.45 -4.35
N SER A 960 -9.96 10.15 -5.12
CA SER A 960 -8.71 9.56 -5.64
C SER A 960 -7.75 9.17 -4.51
N CYS A 961 -7.62 10.02 -3.48
CA CYS A 961 -6.84 9.72 -2.29
C CYS A 961 -7.40 8.55 -1.48
N THR A 962 -8.72 8.40 -1.39
CA THR A 962 -9.40 7.33 -0.63
C THR A 962 -9.67 6.07 -1.43
N SER A 963 -8.99 5.86 -2.57
CA SER A 963 -9.12 4.62 -3.34
C SER A 963 -8.77 3.40 -2.48
N ALA A 964 -9.55 2.32 -2.61
CA ALA A 964 -9.32 1.09 -1.86
C ALA A 964 -7.97 0.44 -2.21
N SER A 965 -7.47 0.64 -3.44
CA SER A 965 -6.15 0.19 -3.86
C SER A 965 -5.08 1.27 -3.63
N PRO A 966 -3.98 0.98 -2.90
CA PRO A 966 -2.90 1.94 -2.67
C PRO A 966 -2.20 2.43 -3.94
N THR A 967 -2.17 1.61 -5.01
CA THR A 967 -1.54 1.95 -6.30
C THR A 967 -2.28 3.05 -7.03
N ASN A 968 -3.59 3.15 -6.82
CA ASN A 968 -4.46 4.11 -7.53
C ASN A 968 -4.47 5.48 -6.84
N ARG A 969 -3.89 5.58 -5.64
CA ARG A 969 -3.81 6.85 -4.91
C ARG A 969 -2.68 7.70 -5.48
N PRO A 970 -2.88 9.03 -5.64
CA PRO A 970 -1.80 9.93 -6.04
C PRO A 970 -0.67 9.98 -4.98
N SER A 971 0.48 10.55 -5.32
CA SER A 971 1.48 10.93 -4.31
C SER A 971 1.09 12.24 -3.63
N MET A 972 1.55 12.53 -2.41
CA MET A 972 1.23 13.81 -1.77
C MET A 972 1.73 15.01 -2.56
N ARG A 973 2.84 14.88 -3.31
CA ARG A 973 3.29 15.91 -4.25
C ARG A 973 2.26 16.13 -5.37
N ARG A 974 1.71 15.06 -5.93
CA ARG A 974 0.64 15.13 -6.94
C ARG A 974 -0.66 15.70 -6.36
N VAL A 975 -1.01 15.37 -5.12
CA VAL A 975 -2.17 15.96 -4.42
C VAL A 975 -2.02 17.48 -4.32
N VAL A 976 -0.85 17.99 -3.93
CA VAL A 976 -0.58 19.44 -3.88
C VAL A 976 -0.70 20.10 -5.26
N GLU A 977 -0.27 19.42 -6.33
CA GLU A 977 -0.45 19.91 -7.70
C GLU A 977 -1.93 19.96 -8.08
N LEU A 978 -2.67 18.87 -7.89
CA LEU A 978 -4.08 18.77 -8.23
C LEU A 978 -4.91 19.83 -7.50
N LEU A 979 -4.62 20.09 -6.23
CA LEU A 979 -5.26 21.16 -5.46
C LEU A 979 -4.92 22.57 -5.99
N LYS A 980 -3.78 22.78 -6.66
CA LYS A 980 -3.35 24.11 -7.16
C LYS A 980 -3.79 24.41 -8.60
N VAL A 981 -4.17 23.40 -9.39
CA VAL A 981 -4.53 23.58 -10.80
C VAL A 981 -5.90 24.26 -10.90
N ARG A 982 -5.91 25.51 -11.39
CA ARG A 982 -7.15 26.20 -11.79
C ARG A 982 -7.50 25.82 -13.23
N LYS A 983 -8.76 25.45 -13.50
CA LYS A 983 -9.27 25.36 -14.89
C LYS A 983 -9.10 26.74 -15.55
N PRO A 984 -8.67 26.83 -16.82
CA PRO A 984 -8.72 28.09 -17.55
C PRO A 984 -10.18 28.52 -17.66
N THR A 985 -10.52 29.67 -17.07
CA THR A 985 -11.84 30.29 -17.23
C THR A 985 -12.09 30.51 -18.72
N SER A 986 -13.12 29.87 -19.27
CA SER A 986 -13.62 30.19 -20.60
C SER A 986 -14.02 31.66 -20.63
N SER A 987 -13.27 32.48 -21.36
CA SER A 987 -13.64 33.85 -21.66
C SER A 987 -14.97 33.84 -22.43
N LYS A 988 -15.89 34.71 -22.00
CA LYS A 988 -17.12 35.06 -22.72
C LYS A 988 -16.90 35.40 -24.18
#